data_AF-A8PYC7-F1
#
_entry.id   AF-A8PYC7-F1
#
_cell.length_a   1.000
_cell.length_b   1.000
_cell.length_c   1.000
_cell.angle_alpha   90.00
_cell.angle_beta   90.00
_cell.angle_gamma   90.00
#
_symmetry.space_group_name_H-M   'P 1'
#
loop_
_entity.id
_entity.type
_entity.pdbx_description
1 polymer ?
#
loop_
_entity_poly.entity_id
_entity_poly.type
_entity_poly.pdbx_seq_one_letter_code
_entity_poly.pdbx_strand_id
1 'polypeptide(L)'
;MAAQSRLRTTLDSAKLESINRLLAFTSLYGRNYASIQRVLRVVYLIGVACGVILMFAPKSQNKKSSKKSTANESRKESNRPDAALISPPNAQKKRVAIDRVFYARLFRLLRITFPTWRSASFGHLIGLSFTLLLRTLISLYVAELDGRIVSSLVRGDKALFLRRVVAWMCIAVPAVLTNSMISFFVNSLSLSIRSRLTNVIQNVYLKNLTFYKLTNLDDRIRNADQLLTVDVQKFSRAISLLYGNIFMPMIDSIVYNLRLSQTVGVEMLIMTTTVIRLTAMLVKILTPPFGQYAATEQQLEGEYRFSHARLLENAEEIGFYRGQELEKKLIDRSYFSLLKHMNRIFHIRIYYGMMEESIVKWLWGAIGLVICSAPVFFKIPGFVTRGIKSDAGSRTETFVTNRRLLLSTSDAFGRVMLSYKEMSELAGYTSRLTELMEVMDEINSGRAKKRLVTSVGQEAIDQKNEIFSRRGEIIEGTDEVVFEDVPIVSPNGDVLLEKLSFRIEPGNNLLIIGPNGCGKSSMFRILGGLWPVYGGRVYKPANHDFTYIPQRPYLSLGSLRDQIIYPDTVDEMHAKGIKDEDLVDILKLLQIDNIVEREGGWDAEREWRDALSGGDKQRIAMARLFYHKPKYAILDECTSAVTLEIERIMYEHATDLGITMLTVSHRPSLWKYHSHVLQYDGQGGYVFTELDADKRLKLQDEKQQLEQNLLLLPKWQERLRDLQGIKTAHERLIKSSGHGNQQKESTSQPPKQGESAKQDQTLRQESQKDGSKPEPSQQDQTSKQESKKDESKPEPSQQDQTSEKESRIEDSKLEKPKQESKQRSKDEDSRQEPPKIQNEIPAAGAKVSQPPKLKKKASKKSQNLKSPSDPAGEVPSKSPENGDDKVGKPAPAIDFASIHQHPKK
;
A
#
# COMPACT_ATOMS: atom_id res chain seq x y z
N MET A 1 -39.08 18.47 -73.18
CA MET A 1 -39.78 19.34 -72.19
C MET A 1 -40.95 18.65 -71.48
N ALA A 2 -41.90 18.01 -72.16
CA ALA A 2 -43.15 17.49 -71.57
C ALA A 2 -43.03 16.55 -70.33
N ALA A 3 -41.92 15.84 -70.16
CA ALA A 3 -41.69 15.03 -68.96
C ALA A 3 -41.42 15.88 -67.70
N GLN A 4 -40.70 16.99 -67.82
CA GLN A 4 -40.32 17.85 -66.69
C GLN A 4 -41.50 18.66 -66.14
N SER A 5 -42.48 19.03 -66.97
CA SER A 5 -43.70 19.71 -66.49
C SER A 5 -44.54 18.77 -65.64
N ARG A 6 -44.81 17.54 -66.11
CA ARG A 6 -45.56 16.52 -65.34
C ARG A 6 -44.88 16.18 -64.01
N LEU A 7 -43.56 16.01 -64.00
CA LEU A 7 -42.79 15.72 -62.77
C LEU A 7 -42.75 16.89 -61.78
N ARG A 8 -42.79 18.15 -62.24
CA ARG A 8 -43.01 19.29 -61.34
C ARG A 8 -44.41 19.28 -60.75
N THR A 9 -45.45 19.14 -61.58
CA THR A 9 -46.85 19.14 -61.08
C THR A 9 -47.13 18.03 -60.06
N THR A 10 -46.49 16.86 -60.17
CA THR A 10 -46.66 15.78 -59.17
C THR A 10 -45.81 15.99 -57.91
N LEU A 11 -44.62 16.60 -58.00
CA LEU A 11 -43.87 17.04 -56.80
C LEU A 11 -44.62 18.14 -56.06
N ASP A 12 -45.19 19.10 -56.78
CA ASP A 12 -45.91 20.23 -56.21
C ASP A 12 -47.29 19.80 -55.65
N SER A 13 -47.98 18.83 -56.26
CA SER A 13 -49.17 18.22 -55.65
C SER A 13 -48.84 17.40 -54.40
N ALA A 14 -47.76 16.63 -54.41
CA ALA A 14 -47.30 15.89 -53.22
C ALA A 14 -46.82 16.84 -52.08
N LYS A 15 -46.20 17.97 -52.43
CA LYS A 15 -45.95 19.07 -51.49
C LYS A 15 -47.24 19.66 -50.97
N LEU A 16 -48.20 20.03 -51.82
CA LEU A 16 -49.48 20.60 -51.40
C LEU A 16 -50.25 19.64 -50.49
N GLU A 17 -50.26 18.33 -50.78
CA GLU A 17 -50.93 17.36 -49.94
C GLU A 17 -50.21 17.16 -48.59
N SER A 18 -48.88 17.06 -48.59
CA SER A 18 -48.11 16.96 -47.34
C SER A 18 -48.19 18.25 -46.50
N ILE A 19 -48.21 19.43 -47.13
CA ILE A 19 -48.49 20.73 -46.50
C ILE A 19 -49.91 20.78 -45.94
N ASN A 20 -50.92 20.32 -46.68
CA ASN A 20 -52.31 20.27 -46.20
C ASN A 20 -52.48 19.29 -45.04
N ARG A 21 -51.78 18.14 -45.05
CA ARG A 21 -51.70 17.23 -43.90
C ARG A 21 -50.98 17.90 -42.70
N LEU A 22 -49.97 18.74 -42.94
CA LEU A 22 -49.30 19.55 -41.92
C LEU A 22 -50.20 20.67 -41.35
N LEU A 23 -51.02 21.31 -42.19
CA LEU A 23 -51.99 22.33 -41.79
C LEU A 23 -53.18 21.72 -41.02
N ALA A 24 -53.65 20.54 -41.44
CA ALA A 24 -54.60 19.73 -40.68
C ALA A 24 -54.02 19.30 -39.33
N PHE A 25 -52.76 18.87 -39.28
CA PHE A 25 -52.08 18.51 -38.04
C PHE A 25 -51.89 19.71 -37.10
N THR A 26 -51.40 20.84 -37.60
CA THR A 26 -51.18 22.05 -36.78
C THR A 26 -52.48 22.68 -36.28
N SER A 27 -53.57 22.61 -37.04
CA SER A 27 -54.89 23.05 -36.57
C SER A 27 -55.51 22.10 -35.52
N LEU A 28 -55.40 20.78 -35.69
CA LEU A 28 -55.74 19.80 -34.65
C LEU A 28 -54.91 19.99 -33.37
N TYR A 29 -53.61 20.20 -33.55
CA TYR A 29 -52.65 20.41 -32.47
C TYR A 29 -52.94 21.70 -31.69
N GLY A 30 -53.21 22.81 -32.40
CA GLY A 30 -53.64 24.07 -31.79
C GLY A 30 -54.95 23.95 -31.02
N ARG A 31 -55.94 23.23 -31.58
CA ARG A 31 -57.26 23.00 -30.96
C ARG A 31 -57.17 22.20 -29.65
N ASN A 32 -56.29 21.20 -29.58
CA ASN A 32 -56.12 20.34 -28.39
C ASN A 32 -54.86 20.68 -27.55
N TYR A 33 -54.18 21.80 -27.83
CA TYR A 33 -52.84 22.15 -27.35
C TYR A 33 -52.66 21.99 -25.83
N ALA A 34 -53.59 22.51 -25.03
CA ALA A 34 -53.52 22.48 -23.57
C ALA A 34 -53.67 21.09 -22.93
N SER A 35 -54.20 20.11 -23.68
CA SER A 35 -54.26 18.71 -23.24
C SER A 35 -53.05 17.93 -23.76
N ILE A 36 -52.65 18.16 -25.02
CA ILE A 36 -51.45 17.53 -25.59
C ILE A 36 -50.20 17.95 -24.82
N GLN A 37 -50.00 19.24 -24.54
CA GLN A 37 -48.88 19.73 -23.72
C GLN A 37 -48.87 19.15 -22.30
N ARG A 38 -50.03 18.84 -21.69
CA ARG A 38 -50.07 18.19 -20.37
C ARG A 38 -49.54 16.75 -20.44
N VAL A 39 -49.98 15.96 -21.43
CA VAL A 39 -49.45 14.61 -21.66
C VAL A 39 -47.96 14.67 -22.03
N LEU A 40 -47.58 15.58 -22.93
CA LEU A 40 -46.21 15.72 -23.40
C LEU A 40 -45.25 16.14 -22.27
N ARG A 41 -45.67 16.99 -21.31
CA ARG A 41 -44.90 17.29 -20.09
C ARG A 41 -44.64 16.03 -19.28
N VAL A 42 -45.65 15.22 -18.99
CA VAL A 42 -45.50 13.99 -18.18
C VAL A 42 -44.58 12.99 -18.88
N VAL A 43 -44.80 12.72 -20.17
CA VAL A 43 -43.95 11.82 -20.98
C VAL A 43 -42.51 12.34 -21.06
N TYR A 44 -42.31 13.64 -21.25
CA TYR A 44 -40.99 14.26 -21.27
C TYR A 44 -40.26 14.13 -19.94
N LEU A 45 -40.92 14.41 -18.81
CA LEU A 45 -40.32 14.33 -17.48
C LEU A 45 -39.94 12.89 -17.11
N ILE A 46 -40.80 11.92 -17.44
CA ILE A 46 -40.48 10.50 -17.32
C ILE A 46 -39.28 10.15 -18.23
N GLY A 47 -39.24 10.67 -19.46
CA GLY A 47 -38.12 10.47 -20.39
C GLY A 47 -36.80 11.11 -19.96
N VAL A 48 -36.83 12.23 -19.21
CA VAL A 48 -35.66 12.86 -18.59
C VAL A 48 -35.20 12.05 -17.39
N ALA A 49 -36.09 11.75 -16.44
CA ALA A 49 -35.76 10.97 -15.23
C ALA A 49 -35.23 9.57 -15.59
N CYS A 50 -35.92 8.86 -16.50
CA CYS A 50 -35.47 7.58 -17.03
C CYS A 50 -34.12 7.72 -17.77
N GLY A 51 -33.91 8.81 -18.52
CA GLY A 51 -32.62 9.09 -19.16
C GLY A 51 -31.45 9.28 -18.18
N VAL A 52 -31.68 9.96 -17.06
CA VAL A 52 -30.68 10.11 -15.98
C VAL A 52 -30.41 8.75 -15.33
N ILE A 53 -31.46 7.99 -15.01
CA ILE A 53 -31.32 6.63 -14.44
C ILE A 53 -30.54 5.71 -15.41
N LEU A 54 -30.86 5.73 -16.70
CA LEU A 54 -30.17 4.95 -17.74
C LEU A 54 -28.72 5.39 -17.99
N MET A 55 -28.34 6.62 -17.65
CA MET A 55 -26.95 7.08 -17.74
C MET A 55 -26.04 6.42 -16.69
N PHE A 56 -26.61 6.03 -15.54
CA PHE A 56 -25.93 5.30 -14.47
C PHE A 56 -26.19 3.79 -14.49
N ALA A 57 -27.28 3.34 -15.11
CA ALA A 57 -27.65 1.92 -15.17
C ALA A 57 -26.49 1.03 -15.69
N PRO A 58 -26.28 -0.16 -15.10
CA PRO A 58 -25.15 -1.02 -15.44
C PRO A 58 -25.21 -1.47 -16.91
N LYS A 59 -24.17 -1.14 -17.67
CA LYS A 59 -24.06 -1.59 -19.07
C LYS A 59 -24.03 -3.11 -19.11
N SER A 60 -24.97 -3.71 -19.83
CA SER A 60 -24.91 -5.14 -20.14
C SER A 60 -23.78 -5.37 -21.15
N GLN A 61 -22.67 -5.98 -20.70
CA GLN A 61 -21.61 -6.40 -21.62
C GLN A 61 -22.13 -7.52 -22.51
N ASN A 62 -22.43 -7.18 -23.76
CA ASN A 62 -22.93 -8.13 -24.75
C ASN A 62 -21.81 -9.12 -25.09
N LYS A 63 -21.98 -10.41 -24.76
CA LYS A 63 -20.91 -11.46 -24.79
C LYS A 63 -20.16 -11.61 -26.12
N LYS A 64 -20.66 -11.03 -27.22
CA LYS A 64 -20.07 -11.10 -28.58
C LYS A 64 -18.64 -10.54 -28.69
N SER A 65 -18.18 -9.68 -27.77
CA SER A 65 -16.79 -9.14 -27.82
C SER A 65 -15.71 -10.21 -27.56
N SER A 66 -15.98 -11.19 -26.71
CA SER A 66 -14.98 -12.18 -26.26
C SER A 66 -14.61 -13.23 -27.32
N LYS A 67 -15.48 -13.50 -28.31
CA LYS A 67 -15.21 -14.46 -29.40
C LYS A 67 -14.38 -13.90 -30.56
N LYS A 68 -14.00 -12.61 -30.54
CA LYS A 68 -13.24 -11.98 -31.63
C LYS A 68 -11.76 -11.68 -31.32
N SER A 69 -11.33 -11.80 -30.06
CA SER A 69 -9.91 -11.75 -29.69
C SER A 69 -9.22 -13.10 -29.91
N THR A 70 -9.80 -14.18 -29.37
CA THR A 70 -9.25 -15.55 -29.45
C THR A 70 -9.14 -16.13 -30.86
N ALA A 71 -9.81 -15.53 -31.86
CA ALA A 71 -9.69 -15.90 -33.27
C ALA A 71 -8.54 -15.20 -34.01
N ASN A 72 -7.84 -14.26 -33.37
CA ASN A 72 -6.80 -13.42 -33.98
C ASN A 72 -5.40 -13.60 -33.35
N GLU A 73 -5.32 -14.19 -32.15
CA GLU A 73 -4.05 -14.52 -31.48
C GLU A 73 -3.42 -15.80 -32.08
N SER A 74 -4.24 -16.82 -32.36
CA SER A 74 -3.85 -18.13 -32.94
C SER A 74 -3.33 -18.10 -34.38
N ARG A 75 -3.03 -16.92 -34.94
CA ARG A 75 -2.51 -16.74 -36.31
C ARG A 75 -1.30 -15.80 -36.39
N LYS A 76 -0.60 -15.56 -35.28
CA LYS A 76 0.56 -14.64 -35.23
C LYS A 76 1.83 -15.11 -34.52
N GLU A 77 1.83 -16.26 -33.85
CA GLU A 77 3.00 -16.73 -33.09
C GLU A 77 4.01 -17.55 -33.92
N SER A 78 3.70 -17.87 -35.19
CA SER A 78 4.50 -18.81 -35.98
C SER A 78 5.69 -18.21 -36.76
N ASN A 79 6.21 -17.03 -36.40
CA ASN A 79 7.37 -16.44 -37.08
C ASN A 79 8.03 -15.24 -36.33
N ARG A 80 9.04 -15.52 -35.50
CA ARG A 80 10.29 -14.72 -35.29
C ARG A 80 11.13 -15.29 -34.13
N PRO A 81 12.45 -15.47 -34.29
CA PRO A 81 13.36 -15.79 -33.19
C PRO A 81 13.86 -14.52 -32.45
N ASP A 82 14.41 -14.76 -31.26
CA ASP A 82 15.45 -14.00 -30.55
C ASP A 82 15.30 -12.48 -30.33
N ALA A 83 14.60 -12.12 -29.24
CA ALA A 83 14.76 -10.84 -28.54
C ALA A 83 14.29 -10.91 -27.07
N ALA A 84 14.75 -11.90 -26.30
CA ALA A 84 14.27 -12.16 -24.94
C ALA A 84 15.01 -11.33 -23.86
N LEU A 85 14.43 -10.20 -23.42
CA LEU A 85 14.80 -9.54 -22.16
C LEU A 85 13.61 -8.81 -21.51
N ILE A 86 13.31 -9.18 -20.27
CA ILE A 86 12.51 -8.44 -19.26
C ILE A 86 11.13 -7.93 -19.74
N SER A 87 10.11 -8.78 -19.62
CA SER A 87 8.72 -8.35 -19.37
C SER A 87 7.95 -9.44 -18.63
N PRO A 88 7.33 -9.16 -17.47
CA PRO A 88 6.56 -10.16 -16.74
C PRO A 88 5.28 -10.54 -17.51
N PRO A 89 4.79 -11.80 -17.40
CA PRO A 89 3.65 -12.27 -18.17
C PRO A 89 2.40 -11.44 -17.88
N ASN A 90 1.75 -11.00 -18.96
CA ASN A 90 0.77 -9.93 -18.94
C ASN A 90 -0.61 -10.45 -18.48
N ALA A 91 -0.71 -10.76 -17.19
CA ALA A 91 -1.97 -11.09 -16.52
C ALA A 91 -2.95 -9.92 -16.75
N GLN A 92 -3.94 -10.15 -17.62
CA GLN A 92 -4.79 -9.09 -18.17
C GLN A 92 -5.50 -8.34 -17.05
N LYS A 93 -5.00 -7.16 -16.67
CA LYS A 93 -5.56 -6.32 -15.59
C LYS A 93 -7.03 -6.06 -15.88
N LYS A 94 -7.91 -6.80 -15.18
CA LYS A 94 -9.36 -6.84 -15.38
C LYS A 94 -9.90 -5.42 -15.28
N ARG A 95 -10.31 -4.83 -16.41
CA ARG A 95 -10.69 -3.42 -16.48
C ARG A 95 -11.85 -3.15 -15.52
N VAL A 96 -11.59 -2.39 -14.46
CA VAL A 96 -12.61 -1.97 -13.51
C VAL A 96 -13.57 -1.03 -14.24
N ALA A 97 -14.79 -1.52 -14.48
CA ALA A 97 -15.85 -0.84 -15.20
C ALA A 97 -17.13 -0.82 -14.36
N ILE A 98 -18.06 0.08 -14.73
CA ILE A 98 -19.36 0.26 -14.06
C ILE A 98 -20.32 -0.84 -14.58
N ASP A 99 -19.99 -2.08 -14.25
CA ASP A 99 -20.72 -3.30 -14.58
C ASP A 99 -21.71 -3.70 -13.47
N ARG A 100 -22.55 -4.70 -13.72
CA ARG A 100 -23.45 -5.28 -12.68
C ARG A 100 -22.70 -5.75 -11.42
N VAL A 101 -21.45 -6.23 -11.58
CA VAL A 101 -20.61 -6.68 -10.47
C VAL A 101 -20.18 -5.52 -9.56
N PHE A 102 -19.88 -4.34 -10.14
CA PHE A 102 -19.59 -3.14 -9.35
C PHE A 102 -20.77 -2.77 -8.45
N TYR A 103 -21.99 -2.76 -8.98
CA TYR A 103 -23.18 -2.45 -8.16
C TYR A 103 -23.42 -3.49 -7.07
N ALA A 104 -23.25 -4.79 -7.34
CA ALA A 104 -23.36 -5.82 -6.31
C ALA A 104 -22.33 -5.64 -5.16
N ARG A 105 -21.07 -5.35 -5.50
CA ARG A 105 -20.01 -5.02 -4.53
C ARG A 105 -20.31 -3.73 -3.77
N LEU A 106 -20.76 -2.67 -4.45
CA LEU A 106 -21.15 -1.41 -3.82
C LEU A 106 -22.32 -1.60 -2.83
N PHE A 107 -23.34 -2.39 -3.18
CA PHE A 107 -24.44 -2.70 -2.26
C PHE A 107 -23.98 -3.54 -1.05
N ARG A 108 -22.98 -4.42 -1.19
CA ARG A 108 -22.33 -5.10 -0.05
C ARG A 108 -21.72 -4.09 0.93
N LEU A 109 -20.93 -3.14 0.43
CA LEU A 109 -20.31 -2.07 1.26
C LEU A 109 -21.35 -1.10 1.85
N LEU A 110 -22.38 -0.72 1.09
CA LEU A 110 -23.45 0.15 1.57
C LEU A 110 -24.29 -0.51 2.68
N ARG A 111 -24.54 -1.83 2.62
CA ARG A 111 -25.25 -2.57 3.68
C ARG A 111 -24.47 -2.59 5.00
N ILE A 112 -23.15 -2.65 4.96
CA ILE A 112 -22.27 -2.53 6.13
C ILE A 112 -22.29 -1.10 6.69
N THR A 113 -22.31 -0.12 5.79
CA THR A 113 -22.26 1.31 6.11
C THR A 113 -23.55 1.82 6.76
N PHE A 114 -24.71 1.38 6.23
CA PHE A 114 -26.06 1.78 6.65
C PHE A 114 -26.86 0.57 7.16
N PRO A 115 -26.51 -0.03 8.31
CA PRO A 115 -27.16 -1.24 8.83
C PRO A 115 -28.60 -1.00 9.30
N THR A 116 -28.93 0.20 9.77
CA THR A 116 -30.26 0.57 10.30
C THR A 116 -30.63 2.03 10.01
N TRP A 117 -31.92 2.31 9.87
CA TRP A 117 -32.45 3.67 9.64
C TRP A 117 -32.29 4.60 10.85
N ARG A 118 -32.06 4.06 12.06
CA ARG A 118 -31.72 4.85 13.26
C ARG A 118 -30.24 5.21 13.38
N SER A 119 -29.41 4.88 12.39
CA SER A 119 -27.98 5.17 12.46
C SER A 119 -27.63 6.62 12.13
N ALA A 120 -26.62 7.18 12.81
CA ALA A 120 -26.14 8.54 12.58
C ALA A 120 -25.77 8.80 11.10
N SER A 121 -25.23 7.80 10.40
CA SER A 121 -24.94 7.87 8.95
C SER A 121 -26.21 8.15 8.12
N PHE A 122 -27.33 7.52 8.48
CA PHE A 122 -28.62 7.74 7.83
C PHE A 122 -29.23 9.10 8.20
N GLY A 123 -29.04 9.56 9.45
CA GLY A 123 -29.41 10.92 9.88
C GLY A 123 -28.69 12.01 9.06
N HIS A 124 -27.38 11.89 8.88
CA HIS A 124 -26.62 12.81 8.01
C HIS A 124 -27.08 12.74 6.54
N LEU A 125 -27.46 11.56 6.04
CA LEU A 125 -28.00 11.39 4.68
C LEU A 125 -29.35 12.10 4.50
N ILE A 126 -30.26 12.02 5.49
CA ILE A 126 -31.53 12.77 5.49
C ILE A 126 -31.26 14.28 5.53
N GLY A 127 -30.38 14.75 6.44
CA GLY A 127 -30.02 16.17 6.54
C GLY A 127 -29.43 16.72 5.25
N LEU A 128 -28.55 15.96 4.59
CA LEU A 128 -28.03 16.28 3.26
C LEU A 128 -29.15 16.35 2.21
N SER A 129 -30.03 15.34 2.15
CA SER A 129 -31.16 15.28 1.21
C SER A 129 -32.07 16.51 1.33
N PHE A 130 -32.43 16.87 2.55
CA PHE A 130 -33.27 18.04 2.86
C PHE A 130 -32.58 19.36 2.46
N THR A 131 -31.29 19.50 2.78
CA THR A 131 -30.53 20.73 2.46
C THR A 131 -30.33 20.89 0.95
N LEU A 132 -30.18 19.79 0.20
CA LEU A 132 -30.10 19.80 -1.26
C LEU A 132 -31.43 20.26 -1.90
N LEU A 133 -32.58 19.75 -1.42
CA LEU A 133 -33.89 20.22 -1.85
C LEU A 133 -34.08 21.71 -1.55
N LEU A 134 -33.75 22.15 -0.34
CA LEU A 134 -33.85 23.55 0.08
C LEU A 134 -32.97 24.47 -0.78
N ARG A 135 -31.75 24.04 -1.14
CA ARG A 135 -30.87 24.78 -2.05
C ARG A 135 -31.49 24.95 -3.44
N THR A 136 -32.08 23.91 -4.02
CA THR A 136 -32.73 24.04 -5.34
C THR A 136 -33.95 24.97 -5.28
N LEU A 137 -34.72 24.96 -4.19
CA LEU A 137 -35.85 25.89 -3.99
C LEU A 137 -35.37 27.35 -3.86
N ILE A 138 -34.30 27.61 -3.10
CA ILE A 138 -33.67 28.94 -3.01
C ILE A 138 -33.15 29.39 -4.38
N SER A 139 -32.46 28.52 -5.12
CA SER A 139 -31.93 28.80 -6.46
C SER A 139 -33.04 29.15 -7.46
N LEU A 140 -34.16 28.42 -7.43
CA LEU A 140 -35.35 28.72 -8.23
C LEU A 140 -35.93 30.10 -7.88
N TYR A 141 -36.02 30.44 -6.59
CA TYR A 141 -36.53 31.74 -6.15
C TYR A 141 -35.62 32.90 -6.55
N VAL A 142 -34.29 32.73 -6.45
CA VAL A 142 -33.31 33.70 -6.97
C VAL A 142 -33.48 33.91 -8.48
N ALA A 143 -33.69 32.85 -9.26
CA ALA A 143 -33.88 32.96 -10.71
C ALA A 143 -35.14 33.77 -11.10
N GLU A 144 -36.24 33.64 -10.35
CA GLU A 144 -37.41 34.51 -10.55
C GLU A 144 -37.18 35.95 -10.06
N LEU A 145 -36.40 36.12 -8.99
CA LEU A 145 -36.11 37.45 -8.44
C LEU A 145 -35.16 38.25 -9.34
N ASP A 146 -34.14 37.61 -9.91
CA ASP A 146 -33.24 38.18 -10.94
C ASP A 146 -34.07 38.75 -12.11
N GLY A 147 -35.03 37.97 -12.63
CA GLY A 147 -35.96 38.42 -13.68
C GLY A 147 -36.83 39.61 -13.25
N ARG A 148 -37.37 39.57 -12.02
CA ARG A 148 -38.16 40.67 -11.45
C ARG A 148 -37.34 41.95 -11.27
N ILE A 149 -36.07 41.88 -10.88
CA ILE A 149 -35.19 43.07 -10.74
C ILE A 149 -35.08 43.80 -12.08
N VAL A 150 -34.75 43.06 -13.16
CA VAL A 150 -34.65 43.64 -14.51
C VAL A 150 -36.01 44.15 -15.03
N SER A 151 -37.11 43.46 -14.69
CA SER A 151 -38.49 43.90 -14.99
C SER A 151 -38.81 45.28 -14.41
N SER A 152 -38.39 45.56 -13.16
CA SER A 152 -38.55 46.89 -12.54
C SER A 152 -37.61 47.94 -13.16
N LEU A 153 -36.39 47.56 -13.55
CA LEU A 153 -35.45 48.46 -14.22
C LEU A 153 -35.98 48.92 -15.59
N VAL A 154 -36.50 48.00 -16.41
CA VAL A 154 -37.11 48.31 -17.72
C VAL A 154 -38.36 49.18 -17.59
N ARG A 155 -39.09 49.10 -16.47
CA ARG A 155 -40.25 49.97 -16.17
C ARG A 155 -39.88 51.31 -15.52
N GLY A 156 -38.62 51.55 -15.20
CA GLY A 156 -38.16 52.77 -14.52
C GLY A 156 -38.58 52.91 -13.05
N ASP A 157 -39.17 51.87 -12.44
CA ASP A 157 -39.67 51.92 -11.06
C ASP A 157 -38.53 51.74 -10.05
N LYS A 158 -37.96 52.88 -9.64
CA LYS A 158 -36.84 52.97 -8.69
C LYS A 158 -37.15 52.35 -7.33
N ALA A 159 -38.38 52.50 -6.84
CA ALA A 159 -38.78 52.03 -5.50
C ALA A 159 -38.96 50.51 -5.48
N LEU A 160 -39.64 49.96 -6.50
CA LEU A 160 -39.80 48.52 -6.67
C LEU A 160 -38.47 47.83 -6.99
N PHE A 161 -37.60 48.47 -7.78
CA PHE A 161 -36.23 48.02 -8.03
C PHE A 161 -35.43 47.90 -6.72
N LEU A 162 -35.36 48.98 -5.94
CA LEU A 162 -34.59 48.99 -4.68
C LEU A 162 -35.12 47.95 -3.68
N ARG A 163 -36.45 47.83 -3.52
CA ARG A 163 -37.08 46.81 -2.66
C ARG A 163 -36.75 45.38 -3.13
N ARG A 164 -36.64 45.14 -4.43
CA ARG A 164 -36.25 43.83 -5.00
C ARG A 164 -34.76 43.54 -4.81
N VAL A 165 -33.88 44.54 -4.91
CA VAL A 165 -32.45 44.39 -4.61
C VAL A 165 -32.21 44.12 -3.11
N VAL A 166 -32.93 44.77 -2.21
CA VAL A 166 -32.88 44.45 -0.77
C VAL A 166 -33.35 43.00 -0.52
N ALA A 167 -34.46 42.58 -1.13
CA ALA A 167 -34.92 41.19 -1.02
C ALA A 167 -33.88 40.17 -1.55
N TRP A 168 -33.16 40.50 -2.63
CA TRP A 168 -32.06 39.68 -3.16
C TRP A 168 -30.94 39.50 -2.13
N MET A 169 -30.51 40.58 -1.48
CA MET A 169 -29.51 40.54 -0.41
C MET A 169 -29.98 39.72 0.80
N CYS A 170 -31.26 39.83 1.19
CA CYS A 170 -31.82 39.00 2.28
C CYS A 170 -31.78 37.49 1.97
N ILE A 171 -31.91 37.08 0.70
CA ILE A 171 -31.85 35.67 0.28
C ILE A 171 -30.41 35.13 0.32
N ALA A 172 -29.38 35.99 0.26
CA ALA A 172 -27.99 35.56 0.35
C ALA A 172 -27.66 34.83 1.66
N VAL A 173 -28.28 35.23 2.78
CA VAL A 173 -28.06 34.60 4.09
C VAL A 173 -28.45 33.11 4.11
N PRO A 174 -29.71 32.70 3.80
CA PRO A 174 -30.06 31.28 3.70
C PRO A 174 -29.37 30.55 2.54
N ALA A 175 -29.01 31.25 1.44
CA ALA A 175 -28.24 30.64 0.35
C ALA A 175 -26.82 30.24 0.76
N VAL A 176 -26.12 31.11 1.51
CA VAL A 176 -24.79 30.81 2.07
C VAL A 176 -24.90 29.73 3.14
N LEU A 177 -25.87 29.84 4.07
CA LEU A 177 -26.09 28.84 5.12
C LEU A 177 -26.33 27.43 4.53
N THR A 178 -27.21 27.29 3.54
CA THR A 178 -27.49 25.98 2.92
C THR A 178 -26.28 25.41 2.17
N ASN A 179 -25.47 26.24 1.50
CA ASN A 179 -24.23 25.79 0.87
C ASN A 179 -23.19 25.29 1.89
N SER A 180 -23.07 25.96 3.04
CA SER A 180 -22.23 25.52 4.16
C SER A 180 -22.76 24.24 4.82
N MET A 181 -24.08 24.12 5.01
CA MET A 181 -24.73 22.92 5.56
C MET A 181 -24.53 21.69 4.65
N ILE A 182 -24.52 21.85 3.33
CA ILE A 182 -24.18 20.76 2.40
C ILE A 182 -22.75 20.28 2.62
N SER A 183 -21.79 21.21 2.69
CA SER A 183 -20.39 20.88 2.97
C SER A 183 -20.21 20.19 4.32
N PHE A 184 -20.94 20.64 5.35
CA PHE A 184 -20.99 19.98 6.65
C PHE A 184 -21.53 18.55 6.55
N PHE A 185 -22.73 18.35 6.01
CA PHE A 185 -23.35 17.02 5.95
C PHE A 185 -22.57 16.04 5.06
N VAL A 186 -21.97 16.48 3.95
CA VAL A 186 -21.09 15.62 3.11
C VAL A 186 -19.85 15.16 3.89
N ASN A 187 -19.21 16.04 4.65
CA ASN A 187 -18.03 15.70 5.45
C ASN A 187 -18.38 14.82 6.66
N SER A 188 -19.47 15.14 7.38
CA SER A 188 -19.96 14.35 8.52
C SER A 188 -20.44 12.95 8.09
N LEU A 189 -21.07 12.85 6.92
CA LEU A 189 -21.37 11.56 6.29
C LEU A 189 -20.08 10.81 5.97
N SER A 190 -19.12 11.43 5.26
CA SER A 190 -17.83 10.81 4.93
C SER A 190 -17.06 10.31 6.16
N LEU A 191 -17.12 11.03 7.29
CA LEU A 191 -16.48 10.61 8.53
C LEU A 191 -17.21 9.42 9.18
N SER A 192 -18.56 9.45 9.19
CA SER A 192 -19.39 8.37 9.73
C SER A 192 -19.25 7.07 8.92
N ILE A 193 -19.15 7.17 7.59
CA ILE A 193 -18.87 6.03 6.70
C ILE A 193 -17.46 5.49 6.97
N ARG A 194 -16.44 6.37 7.02
CA ARG A 194 -15.03 5.98 7.26
C ARG A 194 -14.88 5.22 8.58
N SER A 195 -15.36 5.80 9.69
CA SER A 195 -15.24 5.19 11.02
C SER A 195 -15.83 3.78 11.06
N ARG A 196 -17.04 3.58 10.50
CA ARG A 196 -17.67 2.25 10.46
C ARG A 196 -16.91 1.26 9.59
N LEU A 197 -16.50 1.67 8.40
CA LEU A 197 -15.84 0.78 7.46
C LEU A 197 -14.42 0.41 7.93
N THR A 198 -13.67 1.35 8.51
CA THR A 198 -12.39 1.07 9.18
C THR A 198 -12.60 0.08 10.32
N ASN A 199 -13.51 0.33 11.27
CA ASN A 199 -13.72 -0.57 12.42
C ASN A 199 -14.11 -2.00 11.97
N VAL A 200 -14.98 -2.16 10.98
CA VAL A 200 -15.38 -3.49 10.48
C VAL A 200 -14.23 -4.21 9.78
N ILE A 201 -13.46 -3.53 8.91
CA ILE A 201 -12.34 -4.17 8.21
C ILE A 201 -11.19 -4.47 9.18
N GLN A 202 -10.88 -3.57 10.11
CA GLN A 202 -9.82 -3.74 11.12
C GLN A 202 -10.13 -4.90 12.08
N ASN A 203 -11.39 -5.05 12.52
CA ASN A 203 -11.81 -6.17 13.36
C ASN A 203 -11.67 -7.54 12.65
N VAL A 204 -11.85 -7.60 11.32
CA VAL A 204 -11.59 -8.83 10.54
C VAL A 204 -10.09 -9.04 10.33
N TYR A 205 -9.34 -7.98 10.05
CA TYR A 205 -7.89 -8.01 9.79
C TYR A 205 -7.06 -8.47 11.01
N LEU A 206 -7.44 -8.04 12.23
CA LEU A 206 -6.74 -8.42 13.46
C LEU A 206 -7.18 -9.80 14.00
N LYS A 207 -8.40 -10.27 13.66
CA LYS A 207 -8.91 -11.56 14.10
C LYS A 207 -8.20 -12.74 13.43
N ASN A 208 -8.06 -13.87 14.14
CA ASN A 208 -7.58 -15.18 13.65
C ASN A 208 -6.20 -15.14 12.94
N LEU A 209 -5.34 -14.17 13.28
CA LEU A 209 -4.05 -13.90 12.63
C LEU A 209 -4.18 -13.55 11.12
N THR A 210 -5.30 -12.96 10.71
CA THR A 210 -5.57 -12.61 9.30
C THR A 210 -4.50 -11.67 8.74
N PHE A 211 -4.01 -10.71 9.51
CA PHE A 211 -2.91 -9.81 9.13
C PHE A 211 -1.63 -10.57 8.69
N TYR A 212 -1.23 -11.61 9.44
CA TYR A 212 -0.06 -12.43 9.12
C TYR A 212 -0.32 -13.26 7.86
N LYS A 213 -1.49 -13.91 7.81
CA LYS A 213 -1.88 -14.82 6.73
C LYS A 213 -2.04 -14.08 5.40
N LEU A 214 -2.61 -12.88 5.42
CA LEU A 214 -2.75 -12.00 4.25
C LEU A 214 -1.39 -11.53 3.71
N THR A 215 -0.43 -11.23 4.59
CA THR A 215 0.88 -10.69 4.18
C THR A 215 1.84 -11.79 3.71
N ASN A 216 1.80 -12.99 4.31
CA ASN A 216 2.83 -14.02 4.10
C ASN A 216 2.37 -15.24 3.27
N LEU A 217 1.06 -15.56 3.26
CA LEU A 217 0.51 -16.76 2.61
C LEU A 217 -0.28 -16.45 1.32
N ASP A 218 -0.58 -15.19 1.04
CA ASP A 218 -1.37 -14.78 -0.12
C ASP A 218 -0.68 -13.62 -0.87
N ASP A 219 -0.56 -13.74 -2.20
CA ASP A 219 0.18 -12.75 -3.02
C ASP A 219 -0.75 -11.76 -3.74
N ARG A 220 -2.07 -11.90 -3.57
CA ARG A 220 -3.07 -11.09 -4.29
C ARG A 220 -3.09 -9.64 -3.81
N ILE A 221 -2.72 -9.39 -2.56
CA ILE A 221 -2.81 -8.07 -1.91
C ILE A 221 -1.49 -7.78 -1.21
N ARG A 222 -0.71 -6.85 -1.77
CA ARG A 222 0.62 -6.49 -1.26
C ARG A 222 0.65 -5.27 -0.33
N ASN A 223 -0.38 -4.42 -0.37
CA ASN A 223 -0.45 -3.15 0.37
C ASN A 223 -1.76 -3.08 1.18
N ALA A 224 -1.94 -4.00 2.13
CA ALA A 224 -3.14 -4.08 2.97
C ALA A 224 -3.30 -2.85 3.89
N ASP A 225 -2.18 -2.31 4.35
CA ASP A 225 -2.02 -1.04 5.07
C ASP A 225 -2.64 0.15 4.30
N GLN A 226 -2.28 0.30 3.02
CA GLN A 226 -2.71 1.40 2.16
C GLN A 226 -4.21 1.27 1.83
N LEU A 227 -4.70 0.03 1.68
CA LEU A 227 -6.11 -0.24 1.49
C LEU A 227 -6.94 0.16 2.72
N LEU A 228 -6.51 -0.25 3.92
CA LEU A 228 -7.20 0.03 5.19
C LEU A 228 -7.18 1.52 5.56
N THR A 229 -6.05 2.20 5.35
CA THR A 229 -5.86 3.60 5.76
C THR A 229 -6.32 4.60 4.70
N VAL A 230 -5.81 4.49 3.47
CA VAL A 230 -6.01 5.49 2.40
C VAL A 230 -7.25 5.20 1.58
N ASP A 231 -7.46 3.96 1.13
CA ASP A 231 -8.57 3.67 0.22
C ASP A 231 -9.93 3.62 0.91
N VAL A 232 -10.02 3.24 2.19
CA VAL A 232 -11.24 3.43 3.00
C VAL A 232 -11.60 4.92 3.11
N GLN A 233 -10.61 5.80 3.33
CA GLN A 233 -10.84 7.25 3.36
C GLN A 233 -11.30 7.78 2.00
N LYS A 234 -10.61 7.39 0.91
CA LYS A 234 -10.95 7.83 -0.46
C LYS A 234 -12.32 7.32 -0.91
N PHE A 235 -12.67 6.05 -0.61
CA PHE A 235 -14.01 5.50 -0.81
C PHE A 235 -15.08 6.31 -0.07
N SER A 236 -14.88 6.55 1.23
CA SER A 236 -15.86 7.23 2.10
C SER A 236 -16.14 8.67 1.65
N ARG A 237 -15.09 9.36 1.18
CA ARG A 237 -15.21 10.70 0.56
C ARG A 237 -15.89 10.63 -0.81
N ALA A 238 -15.49 9.69 -1.66
CA ALA A 238 -16.06 9.53 -3.00
C ALA A 238 -17.56 9.24 -2.97
N ILE A 239 -18.04 8.30 -2.14
CA ILE A 239 -19.48 7.99 -2.04
C ILE A 239 -20.30 9.17 -1.51
N SER A 240 -19.75 9.94 -0.56
CA SER A 240 -20.43 11.10 0.05
C SER A 240 -20.51 12.29 -0.91
N LEU A 241 -19.45 12.55 -1.69
CA LEU A 241 -19.45 13.55 -2.76
C LEU A 241 -20.38 13.14 -3.90
N LEU A 242 -20.30 11.89 -4.36
CA LEU A 242 -21.10 11.35 -5.45
C LEU A 242 -22.60 11.44 -5.15
N TYR A 243 -23.01 11.25 -3.90
CA TYR A 243 -24.40 11.46 -3.49
C TYR A 243 -24.85 12.89 -3.80
N GLY A 244 -24.11 13.91 -3.35
CA GLY A 244 -24.41 15.30 -3.67
C GLY A 244 -24.34 15.61 -5.17
N ASN A 245 -23.30 15.14 -5.84
CA ASN A 245 -23.01 15.42 -7.25
C ASN A 245 -23.90 14.68 -8.25
N ILE A 246 -24.63 13.64 -7.85
CA ILE A 246 -25.72 13.03 -8.65
C ILE A 246 -27.09 13.57 -8.23
N PHE A 247 -27.38 13.61 -6.93
CA PHE A 247 -28.73 13.93 -6.43
C PHE A 247 -29.10 15.40 -6.66
N MET A 248 -28.18 16.34 -6.40
CA MET A 248 -28.44 17.77 -6.62
C MET A 248 -28.71 18.07 -8.11
N PRO A 249 -27.86 17.65 -9.08
CA PRO A 249 -28.15 17.91 -10.48
C PRO A 249 -29.38 17.19 -11.02
N MET A 250 -29.75 16.03 -10.46
CA MET A 250 -30.98 15.33 -10.83
C MET A 250 -32.22 16.14 -10.41
N ILE A 251 -32.23 16.70 -9.20
CA ILE A 251 -33.30 17.60 -8.73
C ILE A 251 -33.29 18.91 -9.51
N ASP A 252 -32.14 19.58 -9.64
CA ASP A 252 -31.96 20.81 -10.45
C ASP A 252 -32.55 20.61 -11.85
N SER A 253 -32.13 19.54 -12.55
CA SER A 253 -32.57 19.25 -13.92
C SER A 253 -34.08 19.02 -13.99
N ILE A 254 -34.67 18.25 -13.07
CA ILE A 254 -36.13 18.03 -13.04
C ILE A 254 -36.90 19.33 -12.75
N VAL A 255 -36.47 20.12 -11.75
CA VAL A 255 -37.15 21.35 -11.31
C VAL A 255 -37.03 22.48 -12.34
N TYR A 256 -35.85 22.72 -12.90
CA TYR A 256 -35.67 23.78 -13.89
C TYR A 256 -36.33 23.42 -15.23
N ASN A 257 -36.27 22.15 -15.68
CA ASN A 257 -37.05 21.70 -16.86
C ASN A 257 -38.56 21.80 -16.61
N LEU A 258 -39.05 21.45 -15.42
CA LEU A 258 -40.45 21.65 -15.03
C LEU A 258 -40.88 23.10 -15.22
N ARG A 259 -40.12 24.06 -14.68
CA ARG A 259 -40.46 25.49 -14.77
C ARG A 259 -40.34 26.02 -16.20
N LEU A 260 -39.26 25.69 -16.92
CA LEU A 260 -39.03 26.11 -18.30
C LEU A 260 -40.10 25.53 -19.27
N SER A 261 -40.69 24.37 -18.96
CA SER A 261 -41.80 23.78 -19.74
C SER A 261 -43.08 24.61 -19.71
N GLN A 262 -43.22 25.48 -18.71
CA GLN A 262 -44.40 26.33 -18.50
C GLN A 262 -44.28 27.66 -19.25
N THR A 263 -43.06 28.14 -19.50
CA THR A 263 -42.78 29.42 -20.19
C THR A 263 -42.37 29.28 -21.65
N VAL A 264 -41.65 28.21 -22.02
CA VAL A 264 -41.12 28.00 -23.40
C VAL A 264 -41.83 26.86 -24.15
N GLY A 265 -42.58 26.00 -23.44
CA GLY A 265 -43.26 24.84 -24.02
C GLY A 265 -42.36 23.60 -24.14
N VAL A 266 -42.97 22.42 -24.30
CA VAL A 266 -42.25 21.14 -24.24
C VAL A 266 -41.42 20.84 -25.50
N GLU A 267 -41.83 21.33 -26.67
CA GLU A 267 -41.15 21.05 -27.95
C GLU A 267 -39.69 21.50 -27.93
N MET A 268 -39.47 22.73 -27.45
CA MET A 268 -38.14 23.32 -27.30
C MET A 268 -37.30 22.58 -26.26
N LEU A 269 -37.91 22.03 -25.20
CA LEU A 269 -37.20 21.22 -24.21
C LEU A 269 -36.77 19.84 -24.75
N ILE A 270 -37.61 19.21 -25.59
CA ILE A 270 -37.25 17.98 -26.31
C ILE A 270 -36.06 18.26 -27.24
N MET A 271 -36.07 19.39 -27.96
CA MET A 271 -34.93 19.81 -28.78
C MET A 271 -33.67 20.02 -27.92
N THR A 272 -33.79 20.78 -26.83
CA THR A 272 -32.68 21.09 -25.90
C THR A 272 -32.03 19.82 -25.36
N THR A 273 -32.82 18.89 -24.82
CA THR A 273 -32.28 17.64 -24.25
C THR A 273 -31.79 16.66 -25.30
N THR A 274 -32.30 16.69 -26.53
CA THR A 274 -31.75 15.91 -27.65
C THR A 274 -30.35 16.39 -28.01
N VAL A 275 -30.14 17.72 -28.11
CA VAL A 275 -28.82 18.33 -28.33
C VAL A 275 -27.86 18.01 -27.17
N ILE A 276 -28.30 18.16 -25.91
CA ILE A 276 -27.51 17.83 -24.72
C ILE A 276 -27.12 16.33 -24.71
N ARG A 277 -28.02 15.41 -25.10
CA ARG A 277 -27.70 13.98 -25.21
C ARG A 277 -26.69 13.67 -26.30
N LEU A 278 -26.83 14.27 -27.50
CA LEU A 278 -25.89 14.09 -28.61
C LEU A 278 -24.48 14.60 -28.25
N THR A 279 -24.40 15.80 -27.68
CA THR A 279 -23.12 16.40 -27.27
C THR A 279 -22.48 15.70 -26.07
N ALA A 280 -23.26 15.27 -25.07
CA ALA A 280 -22.75 14.44 -23.97
C ALA A 280 -22.28 13.05 -24.44
N MET A 281 -22.92 12.46 -25.46
CA MET A 281 -22.44 11.23 -26.08
C MET A 281 -21.11 11.44 -26.82
N LEU A 282 -20.95 12.57 -27.53
CA LEU A 282 -19.69 12.95 -28.16
C LEU A 282 -18.56 13.14 -27.13
N VAL A 283 -18.79 13.92 -26.07
CA VAL A 283 -17.80 14.08 -24.99
C VAL A 283 -17.42 12.74 -24.38
N LYS A 284 -18.38 11.85 -24.11
CA LYS A 284 -18.16 10.52 -23.53
C LYS A 284 -17.34 9.57 -24.43
N ILE A 285 -17.31 9.80 -25.75
CA ILE A 285 -16.43 9.09 -26.69
C ILE A 285 -14.99 9.65 -26.63
N LEU A 286 -14.86 10.96 -26.37
CA LEU A 286 -13.59 11.67 -26.30
C LEU A 286 -12.95 11.69 -24.90
N THR A 287 -13.67 11.31 -23.83
CA THR A 287 -13.17 11.24 -22.46
C THR A 287 -12.04 10.21 -22.29
N PRO A 288 -10.81 10.61 -21.90
CA PRO A 288 -9.71 9.70 -21.59
C PRO A 288 -10.01 8.77 -20.40
N PRO A 289 -9.32 7.61 -20.28
CA PRO A 289 -9.54 6.64 -19.20
C PRO A 289 -8.89 7.07 -17.86
N PHE A 290 -9.30 8.22 -17.32
CA PHE A 290 -8.70 8.84 -16.12
C PHE A 290 -8.58 7.90 -14.91
N GLY A 291 -9.55 7.00 -14.69
CA GLY A 291 -9.48 6.01 -13.60
C GLY A 291 -8.30 5.03 -13.71
N GLN A 292 -7.82 4.73 -14.92
CA GLN A 292 -6.61 3.92 -15.11
C GLN A 292 -5.35 4.74 -14.82
N TYR A 293 -5.35 6.02 -15.19
CA TYR A 293 -4.23 6.92 -14.89
C TYR A 293 -4.08 7.15 -13.38
N ALA A 294 -5.19 7.38 -12.67
CA ALA A 294 -5.20 7.52 -11.21
C ALA A 294 -4.78 6.23 -10.48
N ALA A 295 -5.13 5.05 -11.01
CA ALA A 295 -4.69 3.77 -10.45
C ALA A 295 -3.17 3.56 -10.60
N THR A 296 -2.59 3.90 -11.75
CA THR A 296 -1.13 3.85 -11.95
C THR A 296 -0.39 4.93 -11.15
N GLU A 297 -0.98 6.11 -11.01
CA GLU A 297 -0.48 7.20 -10.15
C GLU A 297 -0.40 6.74 -8.70
N GLN A 298 -1.46 6.09 -8.20
CA GLN A 298 -1.49 5.53 -6.85
C GLN A 298 -0.48 4.39 -6.62
N GLN A 299 -0.19 3.58 -7.65
CA GLN A 299 0.82 2.52 -7.60
C GLN A 299 2.22 3.13 -7.49
N LEU A 300 2.57 4.10 -8.33
CA LEU A 300 3.87 4.78 -8.33
C LEU A 300 4.09 5.62 -7.06
N GLU A 301 3.04 6.26 -6.52
CA GLU A 301 3.09 6.92 -5.20
C GLU A 301 3.37 5.92 -4.06
N GLY A 302 2.81 4.70 -4.16
CA GLY A 302 3.07 3.60 -3.22
C GLY A 302 4.51 3.08 -3.30
N GLU A 303 5.02 2.84 -4.50
CA GLU A 303 6.41 2.40 -4.74
C GLU A 303 7.44 3.44 -4.25
N TYR A 304 7.15 4.73 -4.44
CA TYR A 304 7.96 5.83 -3.89
C TYR A 304 7.93 5.85 -2.35
N ARG A 305 6.75 5.74 -1.71
CA ARG A 305 6.64 5.67 -0.24
C ARG A 305 7.34 4.45 0.35
N PHE A 306 7.19 3.28 -0.27
CA PHE A 306 7.84 2.05 0.15
C PHE A 306 9.37 2.16 0.10
N SER A 307 9.91 2.84 -0.92
CA SER A 307 11.35 3.11 -1.04
C SER A 307 11.88 3.92 0.15
N HIS A 308 11.13 4.93 0.62
CA HIS A 308 11.46 5.73 1.81
C HIS A 308 11.26 4.95 3.13
N ALA A 309 10.21 4.14 3.24
CA ALA A 309 9.97 3.31 4.43
C ALA A 309 11.13 2.31 4.65
N ARG A 310 11.55 1.62 3.58
CA ARG A 310 12.70 0.71 3.62
C ARG A 310 14.00 1.41 4.02
N LEU A 311 14.24 2.64 3.55
CA LEU A 311 15.40 3.45 3.94
C LEU A 311 15.39 3.76 5.44
N LEU A 312 14.23 4.05 6.02
CA LEU A 312 14.09 4.30 7.46
C LEU A 312 14.26 3.01 8.28
N GLU A 313 13.69 1.89 7.83
CA GLU A 313 13.77 0.59 8.51
C GLU A 313 15.19 0.02 8.65
N ASN A 314 16.11 0.42 7.77
CA ASN A 314 17.49 -0.06 7.67
C ASN A 314 18.50 1.11 7.76
N ALA A 315 18.10 2.22 8.41
CA ALA A 315 18.84 3.48 8.38
C ALA A 315 20.23 3.39 9.05
N GLU A 316 20.36 2.53 10.07
CA GLU A 316 21.61 2.31 10.80
C GLU A 316 22.61 1.54 9.91
N GLU A 317 22.19 0.43 9.29
CA GLU A 317 23.04 -0.35 8.39
C GLU A 317 23.47 0.46 7.16
N ILE A 318 22.53 1.19 6.55
CA ILE A 318 22.82 2.10 5.41
C ILE A 318 23.75 3.24 5.85
N GLY A 319 23.66 3.68 7.11
CA GLY A 319 24.58 4.63 7.74
C GLY A 319 26.01 4.07 7.86
N PHE A 320 26.15 2.87 8.43
CA PHE A 320 27.45 2.19 8.57
C PHE A 320 28.13 1.94 7.21
N TYR A 321 27.39 1.44 6.22
CA TYR A 321 27.91 1.23 4.86
C TYR A 321 28.09 2.53 4.05
N ARG A 322 27.64 3.69 4.57
CA ARG A 322 27.61 4.98 3.86
C ARG A 322 26.92 4.90 2.49
N GLY A 323 25.79 4.19 2.44
CA GLY A 323 25.09 3.84 1.20
C GLY A 323 24.23 4.95 0.58
N GLN A 324 24.35 6.21 1.04
CA GLN A 324 23.33 7.24 0.80
C GLN A 324 23.13 7.57 -0.69
N GLU A 325 24.22 7.65 -1.47
CA GLU A 325 24.17 7.94 -2.91
C GLU A 325 23.64 6.77 -3.75
N LEU A 326 23.58 5.54 -3.23
CA LEU A 326 22.92 4.42 -3.90
C LEU A 326 21.41 4.46 -3.65
N GLU A 327 21.00 4.61 -2.39
CA GLU A 327 19.60 4.70 -1.99
C GLU A 327 18.89 5.91 -2.61
N LYS A 328 19.56 7.06 -2.65
CA LYS A 328 19.12 8.25 -3.38
C LYS A 328 18.82 7.95 -4.85
N LYS A 329 19.69 7.24 -5.57
CA LYS A 329 19.45 6.86 -6.99
C LYS A 329 18.26 5.91 -7.16
N LEU A 330 17.98 5.06 -6.18
CA LEU A 330 16.80 4.18 -6.18
C LEU A 330 15.51 4.97 -5.94
N ILE A 331 15.52 5.90 -4.98
CA ILE A 331 14.39 6.80 -4.65
C ILE A 331 14.12 7.78 -5.80
N ASP A 332 15.16 8.39 -6.38
CA ASP A 332 15.06 9.27 -7.54
C ASP A 332 14.43 8.53 -8.73
N ARG A 333 14.81 7.27 -8.96
CA ARG A 333 14.24 6.44 -10.05
C ARG A 333 12.73 6.22 -9.89
N SER A 334 12.23 5.97 -8.67
CA SER A 334 10.78 5.83 -8.47
C SER A 334 10.06 7.19 -8.56
N TYR A 335 10.68 8.26 -8.05
CA TYR A 335 10.18 9.63 -8.18
C TYR A 335 10.07 10.12 -9.63
N PHE A 336 11.12 9.95 -10.45
CA PHE A 336 11.09 10.29 -11.88
C PHE A 336 10.02 9.50 -12.64
N SER A 337 9.76 8.25 -12.23
CA SER A 337 8.71 7.42 -12.82
C SER A 337 7.31 7.98 -12.52
N LEU A 338 7.07 8.39 -11.28
CA LEU A 338 5.85 9.09 -10.86
C LEU A 338 5.69 10.44 -11.59
N LEU A 339 6.73 11.28 -11.59
CA LEU A 339 6.73 12.61 -12.20
C LEU A 339 6.44 12.56 -13.71
N LYS A 340 7.06 11.62 -14.43
CA LYS A 340 6.81 11.40 -15.87
C LYS A 340 5.36 11.01 -16.16
N HIS A 341 4.74 10.22 -15.28
CA HIS A 341 3.33 9.83 -15.38
C HIS A 341 2.38 11.01 -15.06
N MET A 342 2.64 11.76 -13.98
CA MET A 342 1.86 12.95 -13.60
C MET A 342 1.90 14.03 -14.69
N ASN A 343 3.09 14.34 -15.24
CA ASN A 343 3.23 15.34 -16.30
C ASN A 343 2.45 14.96 -17.57
N ARG A 344 2.43 13.67 -17.93
CA ARG A 344 1.59 13.13 -19.02
C ARG A 344 0.10 13.32 -18.72
N ILE A 345 -0.34 13.10 -17.49
CA ILE A 345 -1.75 13.32 -17.08
C ILE A 345 -2.13 14.80 -17.22
N PHE A 346 -1.26 15.74 -16.83
CA PHE A 346 -1.54 17.17 -16.92
C PHE A 346 -1.76 17.62 -18.37
N HIS A 347 -0.90 17.20 -19.30
CA HIS A 347 -1.05 17.50 -20.73
C HIS A 347 -2.37 16.96 -21.31
N ILE A 348 -2.76 15.72 -20.97
CA ILE A 348 -4.04 15.12 -21.38
C ILE A 348 -5.23 15.88 -20.77
N ARG A 349 -5.12 16.35 -19.53
CA ARG A 349 -6.18 17.06 -18.81
C ARG A 349 -6.45 18.45 -19.40
N ILE A 350 -5.44 19.16 -19.89
CA ILE A 350 -5.60 20.48 -20.56
C ILE A 350 -6.51 20.36 -21.79
N TYR A 351 -6.16 19.47 -22.74
CA TYR A 351 -6.95 19.30 -23.97
C TYR A 351 -8.39 18.86 -23.67
N TYR A 352 -8.57 17.90 -22.74
CA TYR A 352 -9.90 17.45 -22.34
C TYR A 352 -10.73 18.58 -21.70
N GLY A 353 -10.14 19.37 -20.79
CA GLY A 353 -10.83 20.47 -20.12
C GLY A 353 -11.25 21.59 -21.08
N MET A 354 -10.39 21.95 -22.04
CA MET A 354 -10.73 22.92 -23.09
C MET A 354 -11.94 22.47 -23.93
N MET A 355 -11.98 21.19 -24.31
CA MET A 355 -13.10 20.60 -25.03
C MET A 355 -14.38 20.55 -24.18
N GLU A 356 -14.28 20.14 -22.92
CA GLU A 356 -15.39 20.04 -21.96
C GLU A 356 -16.05 21.41 -21.71
N GLU A 357 -15.27 22.44 -21.37
CA GLU A 357 -15.81 23.80 -21.19
C GLU A 357 -16.39 24.39 -22.47
N SER A 358 -15.76 24.17 -23.63
CA SER A 358 -16.27 24.65 -24.93
C SER A 358 -17.68 24.11 -25.23
N ILE A 359 -17.95 22.84 -24.90
CA ILE A 359 -19.24 22.20 -25.17
C ILE A 359 -20.27 22.56 -24.08
N VAL A 360 -19.92 22.39 -22.80
CA VAL A 360 -20.88 22.52 -21.68
C VAL A 360 -21.25 23.98 -21.39
N LYS A 361 -20.29 24.90 -21.46
CA LYS A 361 -20.47 26.31 -21.07
C LYS A 361 -20.87 27.19 -22.24
N TRP A 362 -20.15 27.08 -23.36
CA TRP A 362 -20.32 27.97 -24.51
C TRP A 362 -21.36 27.46 -25.52
N LEU A 363 -21.23 26.22 -26.00
CA LEU A 363 -22.17 25.68 -27.00
C LEU A 363 -23.59 25.52 -26.45
N TRP A 364 -23.77 24.91 -25.27
CA TRP A 364 -25.11 24.79 -24.65
C TRP A 364 -25.68 26.16 -24.25
N GLY A 365 -24.85 27.09 -23.77
CA GLY A 365 -25.25 28.46 -23.46
C GLY A 365 -25.78 29.19 -24.70
N ALA A 366 -25.08 29.11 -25.83
CA ALA A 366 -25.49 29.72 -27.10
C ALA A 366 -26.79 29.12 -27.65
N ILE A 367 -26.89 27.79 -27.71
CA ILE A 367 -28.08 27.08 -28.20
C ILE A 367 -29.30 27.42 -27.33
N GLY A 368 -29.12 27.41 -26.01
CA GLY A 368 -30.17 27.75 -25.06
C GLY A 368 -30.62 29.22 -25.11
N LEU A 369 -29.74 30.17 -25.47
CA LEU A 369 -30.14 31.56 -25.70
C LEU A 369 -31.09 31.70 -26.90
N VAL A 370 -30.89 30.93 -27.98
CA VAL A 370 -31.80 30.87 -29.13
C VAL A 370 -33.16 30.28 -28.72
N ILE A 371 -33.17 29.25 -27.86
CA ILE A 371 -34.39 28.68 -27.29
C ILE A 371 -35.14 29.70 -26.40
N CYS A 372 -34.42 30.46 -25.57
CA CYS A 372 -35.03 31.45 -24.67
C CYS A 372 -35.57 32.67 -25.41
N SER A 373 -35.03 33.01 -26.58
CA SER A 373 -35.48 34.15 -27.40
C SER A 373 -36.61 33.80 -28.37
N ALA A 374 -36.80 32.51 -28.72
CA ALA A 374 -37.85 32.09 -29.65
C ALA A 374 -39.28 32.58 -29.26
N PRO A 375 -39.72 32.53 -27.99
CA PRO A 375 -40.99 33.13 -27.54
C PRO A 375 -41.12 34.66 -27.76
N VAL A 376 -40.01 35.37 -27.93
CA VAL A 376 -39.98 36.83 -28.12
C VAL A 376 -40.07 37.20 -29.61
N PHE A 377 -39.44 36.40 -30.48
CA PHE A 377 -39.40 36.64 -31.93
C PHE A 377 -40.53 35.93 -32.70
N PHE A 378 -40.94 34.72 -32.31
CA PHE A 378 -41.91 33.91 -33.05
C PHE A 378 -43.28 33.85 -32.34
N LYS A 379 -44.28 34.51 -32.94
CA LYS A 379 -45.70 34.44 -32.49
C LYS A 379 -46.36 33.14 -32.99
N ILE A 380 -46.06 32.02 -32.35
CA ILE A 380 -46.61 30.71 -32.73
C ILE A 380 -48.14 30.67 -32.43
N PRO A 381 -49.01 30.24 -33.37
CA PRO A 381 -50.44 30.06 -33.11
C PRO A 381 -50.69 29.06 -31.98
N GLY A 382 -51.61 29.37 -31.06
CA GLY A 382 -51.82 28.58 -29.84
C GLY A 382 -50.84 28.87 -28.70
N PHE A 383 -49.68 29.48 -29.00
CA PHE A 383 -48.72 30.00 -28.01
C PHE A 383 -49.13 31.40 -27.48
N VAL A 384 -50.42 31.76 -27.57
CA VAL A 384 -50.94 33.01 -26.99
C VAL A 384 -51.09 32.83 -25.49
N THR A 385 -49.98 33.01 -24.78
CA THR A 385 -49.86 32.65 -23.36
C THR A 385 -50.76 33.53 -22.48
N ARG A 386 -51.73 32.88 -21.86
CA ARG A 386 -52.68 33.42 -20.87
C ARG A 386 -51.94 34.30 -19.84
N GLY A 387 -52.12 35.62 -19.91
CA GLY A 387 -51.60 36.58 -18.91
C GLY A 387 -50.37 37.40 -19.30
N ILE A 388 -49.71 37.17 -20.45
CA ILE A 388 -48.63 38.06 -20.90
C ILE A 388 -49.22 39.38 -21.41
N LYS A 389 -49.26 40.40 -20.56
CA LYS A 389 -49.47 41.80 -20.99
C LYS A 389 -48.41 42.16 -22.02
N SER A 390 -48.75 42.99 -23.01
CA SER A 390 -47.88 43.39 -24.13
C SER A 390 -46.74 44.35 -23.76
N ASP A 391 -46.37 44.40 -22.48
CA ASP A 391 -45.36 45.27 -21.90
C ASP A 391 -43.93 44.70 -22.06
N ALA A 392 -42.98 45.58 -22.33
CA ALA A 392 -41.56 45.29 -22.43
C ALA A 392 -41.01 44.70 -21.12
N GLY A 393 -41.46 45.19 -19.96
CA GLY A 393 -41.04 44.68 -18.65
C GLY A 393 -41.31 43.18 -18.48
N SER A 394 -42.52 42.72 -18.81
CA SER A 394 -42.90 41.30 -18.73
C SER A 394 -42.17 40.39 -19.73
N ARG A 395 -41.82 40.91 -20.92
CA ARG A 395 -41.02 40.16 -21.90
C ARG A 395 -39.60 39.95 -21.39
N THR A 396 -38.97 41.00 -20.86
CA THR A 396 -37.63 40.94 -20.29
C THR A 396 -37.58 40.08 -19.02
N GLU A 397 -38.58 40.18 -18.13
CA GLU A 397 -38.72 39.31 -16.94
C GLU A 397 -38.69 37.83 -17.31
N THR A 398 -39.49 37.45 -18.31
CA THR A 398 -39.59 36.08 -18.81
C THR A 398 -38.29 35.62 -19.47
N PHE A 399 -37.67 36.46 -20.31
CA PHE A 399 -36.41 36.15 -20.99
C PHE A 399 -35.24 35.96 -19.99
N VAL A 400 -35.08 36.86 -19.02
CA VAL A 400 -34.02 36.78 -18.00
C VAL A 400 -34.20 35.55 -17.12
N THR A 401 -35.43 35.28 -16.65
CA THR A 401 -35.74 34.10 -15.85
C THR A 401 -35.45 32.80 -16.62
N ASN A 402 -35.92 32.70 -17.87
CA ASN A 402 -35.67 31.54 -18.73
C ASN A 402 -34.16 31.32 -18.97
N ARG A 403 -33.41 32.39 -19.29
CA ARG A 403 -31.95 32.35 -19.46
C ARG A 403 -31.25 31.87 -18.19
N ARG A 404 -31.69 32.32 -17.01
CA ARG A 404 -31.11 31.93 -15.73
C ARG A 404 -31.34 30.44 -15.43
N LEU A 405 -32.59 29.97 -15.57
CA LEU A 405 -32.97 28.56 -15.41
C LEU A 405 -32.24 27.64 -16.40
N LEU A 406 -32.09 28.07 -17.64
CA LEU A 406 -31.32 27.39 -18.68
C LEU A 406 -29.85 27.22 -18.28
N LEU A 407 -29.18 28.30 -17.87
CA LEU A 407 -27.76 28.23 -17.46
C LEU A 407 -27.59 27.29 -16.26
N SER A 408 -28.46 27.38 -15.25
CA SER A 408 -28.47 26.45 -14.11
C SER A 408 -28.76 24.99 -14.52
N THR A 409 -29.52 24.77 -15.59
CA THR A 409 -29.76 23.44 -16.18
C THR A 409 -28.52 22.91 -16.89
N SER A 410 -27.80 23.75 -17.65
CA SER A 410 -26.52 23.40 -18.27
C SER A 410 -25.45 23.06 -17.23
N ASP A 411 -25.32 23.87 -16.17
CA ASP A 411 -24.42 23.60 -15.05
C ASP A 411 -24.76 22.28 -14.35
N ALA A 412 -26.04 21.95 -14.20
CA ALA A 412 -26.49 20.68 -13.65
C ALA A 412 -26.08 19.50 -14.57
N PHE A 413 -26.36 19.56 -15.87
CA PHE A 413 -25.91 18.52 -16.80
C PHE A 413 -24.38 18.38 -16.86
N GLY A 414 -23.63 19.47 -16.71
CA GLY A 414 -22.18 19.46 -16.54
C GLY A 414 -21.74 18.68 -15.28
N ARG A 415 -22.36 18.94 -14.13
CA ARG A 415 -22.13 18.18 -12.88
C ARG A 415 -22.46 16.68 -13.06
N VAL A 416 -23.56 16.32 -13.74
CA VAL A 416 -23.89 14.92 -14.06
C VAL A 416 -22.79 14.28 -14.91
N MET A 417 -22.24 14.99 -15.89
CA MET A 417 -21.16 14.46 -16.73
C MET A 417 -19.87 14.23 -15.94
N LEU A 418 -19.47 15.18 -15.09
CA LEU A 418 -18.31 15.06 -14.19
C LEU A 418 -18.48 13.90 -13.19
N SER A 419 -19.69 13.65 -12.69
CA SER A 419 -19.97 12.52 -11.78
C SER A 419 -19.63 11.14 -12.36
N TYR A 420 -19.53 11.00 -13.69
CA TYR A 420 -19.06 9.76 -14.33
C TYR A 420 -17.60 9.44 -13.99
N LYS A 421 -16.75 10.47 -13.85
CA LYS A 421 -15.36 10.32 -13.38
C LYS A 421 -15.35 9.85 -11.93
N GLU A 422 -16.12 10.50 -11.07
CA GLU A 422 -16.24 10.16 -9.64
C GLU A 422 -16.78 8.74 -9.43
N MET A 423 -17.77 8.32 -10.22
CA MET A 423 -18.29 6.94 -10.25
C MET A 423 -17.21 5.94 -10.71
N SER A 424 -16.36 6.31 -11.68
CA SER A 424 -15.25 5.46 -12.13
C SER A 424 -14.15 5.32 -11.07
N GLU A 425 -13.86 6.38 -10.31
CA GLU A 425 -12.94 6.33 -9.17
C GLU A 425 -13.53 5.51 -8.02
N LEU A 426 -14.82 5.73 -7.69
CA LEU A 426 -15.57 4.93 -6.72
C LEU A 426 -15.56 3.44 -7.08
N ALA A 427 -15.69 3.07 -8.36
CA ALA A 427 -15.57 1.68 -8.79
C ALA A 427 -14.17 1.10 -8.54
N GLY A 428 -13.12 1.91 -8.69
CA GLY A 428 -11.73 1.56 -8.35
C GLY A 428 -11.53 1.26 -6.85
N TYR A 429 -12.05 2.11 -5.96
CA TYR A 429 -12.00 1.87 -4.51
C TYR A 429 -12.90 0.70 -4.10
N THR A 430 -14.13 0.64 -4.63
CA THR A 430 -15.11 -0.45 -4.37
C THR A 430 -14.54 -1.81 -4.74
N SER A 431 -13.89 -1.93 -5.90
CA SER A 431 -13.29 -3.20 -6.31
C SER A 431 -12.21 -3.64 -5.34
N ARG A 432 -11.26 -2.75 -5.01
CA ARG A 432 -10.11 -3.08 -4.17
C ARG A 432 -10.49 -3.34 -2.71
N LEU A 433 -11.42 -2.58 -2.14
CA LEU A 433 -11.93 -2.82 -0.78
C LEU A 433 -12.75 -4.11 -0.69
N THR A 434 -13.59 -4.42 -1.69
CA THR A 434 -14.34 -5.68 -1.65
C THR A 434 -13.44 -6.88 -1.95
N GLU A 435 -12.40 -6.71 -2.77
CA GLU A 435 -11.35 -7.72 -2.99
C GLU A 435 -10.54 -7.99 -1.71
N LEU A 436 -10.19 -6.96 -0.93
CA LEU A 436 -9.62 -7.13 0.41
C LEU A 436 -10.54 -7.94 1.33
N MET A 437 -11.83 -7.61 1.39
CA MET A 437 -12.78 -8.38 2.21
C MET A 437 -12.95 -9.82 1.70
N GLU A 438 -13.11 -10.03 0.39
CA GLU A 438 -13.24 -11.37 -0.22
C GLU A 438 -11.98 -12.23 0.01
N VAL A 439 -10.78 -11.65 -0.03
CA VAL A 439 -9.53 -12.37 0.28
C VAL A 439 -9.40 -12.68 1.77
N MET A 440 -9.75 -11.76 2.68
CA MET A 440 -9.77 -12.04 4.12
C MET A 440 -10.83 -13.08 4.52
N ASP A 441 -12.01 -13.07 3.88
CA ASP A 441 -13.04 -14.09 4.04
C ASP A 441 -12.51 -15.46 3.56
N GLU A 442 -11.86 -15.52 2.39
CA GLU A 442 -11.26 -16.75 1.86
C GLU A 442 -10.15 -17.29 2.79
N ILE A 443 -9.24 -16.44 3.25
CA ILE A 443 -8.15 -16.80 4.18
C ILE A 443 -8.71 -17.34 5.50
N ASN A 444 -9.77 -16.72 6.05
CA ASN A 444 -10.42 -17.23 7.26
C ASN A 444 -11.19 -18.53 7.03
N SER A 445 -11.59 -18.85 5.79
CA SER A 445 -12.04 -20.19 5.39
C SER A 445 -10.89 -21.19 5.11
N GLY A 446 -9.65 -20.81 5.42
CA GLY A 446 -8.45 -21.59 5.17
C GLY A 446 -8.09 -21.72 3.67
N ARG A 447 -8.49 -20.77 2.82
CA ARG A 447 -8.24 -20.77 1.37
C ARG A 447 -7.31 -19.63 0.94
N ALA A 448 -6.10 -19.60 1.48
CA ALA A 448 -5.03 -18.74 0.95
C ALA A 448 -4.66 -19.19 -0.48
N LYS A 449 -4.28 -18.24 -1.34
CA LYS A 449 -3.86 -18.50 -2.73
C LYS A 449 -2.59 -17.72 -3.04
N LYS A 450 -1.43 -18.35 -2.84
CA LYS A 450 -0.16 -17.74 -3.23
C LYS A 450 0.04 -17.79 -4.74
N ARG A 451 0.64 -16.76 -5.32
CA ARG A 451 0.95 -16.68 -6.74
C ARG A 451 2.35 -17.23 -6.97
N LEU A 452 2.41 -18.54 -7.18
CA LEU A 452 3.65 -19.25 -7.48
C LEU A 452 4.43 -18.58 -8.61
N VAL A 453 5.74 -18.43 -8.41
CA VAL A 453 6.60 -17.67 -9.32
C VAL A 453 6.77 -18.44 -10.62
N THR A 454 6.45 -17.81 -11.75
CA THR A 454 6.46 -18.40 -13.10
C THR A 454 7.86 -18.59 -13.68
N SER A 455 8.84 -18.91 -12.83
CA SER A 455 10.22 -19.27 -13.20
C SER A 455 10.44 -20.79 -13.26
N VAL A 456 9.39 -21.57 -12.99
CA VAL A 456 9.36 -23.03 -13.11
C VAL A 456 8.23 -23.41 -14.07
N GLY A 457 8.37 -24.52 -14.80
CA GLY A 457 7.41 -24.97 -15.80
C GLY A 457 6.00 -25.23 -15.25
N GLN A 458 5.01 -25.21 -16.14
CA GLN A 458 3.58 -25.35 -15.80
C GLN A 458 3.29 -26.59 -14.93
N GLU A 459 3.93 -27.73 -15.24
CA GLU A 459 3.82 -28.98 -14.48
C GLU A 459 4.22 -28.82 -13.00
N ALA A 460 5.27 -28.05 -12.70
CA ALA A 460 5.70 -27.78 -11.33
C ALA A 460 4.77 -26.79 -10.60
N ILE A 461 4.11 -25.89 -11.33
CA ILE A 461 3.04 -25.04 -10.79
C ILE A 461 1.85 -25.92 -10.39
N ASP A 462 1.48 -26.88 -11.23
CA ASP A 462 0.33 -27.76 -10.99
C ASP A 462 0.60 -28.81 -9.89
N GLN A 463 1.81 -29.38 -9.80
CA GLN A 463 2.23 -30.19 -8.65
C GLN A 463 2.20 -29.39 -7.34
N LYS A 464 2.72 -28.15 -7.32
CA LYS A 464 2.65 -27.29 -6.14
C LYS A 464 1.20 -26.94 -5.78
N ASN A 465 0.34 -26.65 -6.76
CA ASN A 465 -1.10 -26.45 -6.54
C ASN A 465 -1.77 -27.68 -5.92
N GLU A 466 -1.36 -28.90 -6.29
CA GLU A 466 -1.86 -30.13 -5.67
C GLU A 466 -1.46 -30.20 -4.19
N ILE A 467 -0.19 -29.91 -3.84
CA ILE A 467 0.27 -29.85 -2.45
C ILE A 467 -0.55 -28.84 -1.63
N PHE A 468 -0.83 -27.65 -2.18
CA PHE A 468 -1.70 -26.64 -1.54
C PHE A 468 -3.19 -27.04 -1.46
N SER A 469 -3.62 -28.05 -2.22
CA SER A 469 -5.01 -28.57 -2.18
C SER A 469 -5.21 -29.60 -1.07
N ARG A 470 -4.16 -30.35 -0.72
CA ARG A 470 -4.15 -31.30 0.39
C ARG A 470 -4.30 -30.56 1.72
N ARG A 471 -4.92 -31.20 2.70
CA ARG A 471 -5.09 -30.70 4.07
C ARG A 471 -4.81 -31.81 5.05
N GLY A 472 -4.07 -31.49 6.10
CA GLY A 472 -4.08 -32.27 7.33
C GLY A 472 -4.98 -31.61 8.38
N GLU A 473 -5.10 -32.26 9.52
CA GLU A 473 -5.97 -31.82 10.61
C GLU A 473 -5.14 -31.29 11.79
N ILE A 474 -5.61 -30.21 12.42
CA ILE A 474 -5.06 -29.71 13.69
C ILE A 474 -6.11 -29.99 14.76
N ILE A 475 -5.75 -30.82 15.73
CA ILE A 475 -6.59 -31.21 16.85
C ILE A 475 -6.09 -30.45 18.07
N GLU A 476 -6.85 -29.46 18.51
CA GLU A 476 -6.54 -28.65 19.69
C GLU A 476 -7.19 -29.22 20.95
N GLY A 477 -6.47 -29.22 22.07
CA GLY A 477 -6.98 -29.64 23.38
C GLY A 477 -6.42 -30.97 23.90
N THR A 478 -5.38 -31.53 23.28
CA THR A 478 -4.53 -32.54 23.93
C THR A 478 -3.52 -31.85 24.84
N ASP A 479 -3.17 -32.43 26.00
CA ASP A 479 -2.08 -31.90 26.82
C ASP A 479 -0.69 -32.18 26.21
N GLU A 480 -0.59 -33.11 25.26
CA GLU A 480 0.65 -33.46 24.56
C GLU A 480 0.75 -32.88 23.14
N VAL A 481 1.99 -32.77 22.64
CA VAL A 481 2.32 -32.36 21.27
C VAL A 481 2.68 -33.57 20.43
N VAL A 482 1.90 -33.84 19.38
CA VAL A 482 2.12 -34.97 18.46
C VAL A 482 2.04 -34.52 17.01
N PHE A 483 3.00 -34.95 16.20
CA PHE A 483 2.97 -34.87 14.75
C PHE A 483 2.84 -36.28 14.19
N GLU A 484 1.90 -36.51 13.27
CA GLU A 484 1.72 -37.74 12.52
C GLU A 484 1.83 -37.46 11.01
N ASP A 485 2.89 -37.94 10.36
CA ASP A 485 3.11 -37.88 8.90
C ASP A 485 2.93 -36.47 8.27
N VAL A 486 3.36 -35.44 8.99
CA VAL A 486 3.09 -34.04 8.64
C VAL A 486 4.13 -33.49 7.65
N PRO A 487 3.76 -33.06 6.43
CA PRO A 487 4.68 -32.44 5.49
C PRO A 487 4.97 -30.99 5.90
N ILE A 488 6.26 -30.66 6.04
CA ILE A 488 6.71 -29.29 6.33
C ILE A 488 6.93 -28.56 5.00
N VAL A 489 5.92 -27.84 4.53
CA VAL A 489 5.96 -27.14 3.23
C VAL A 489 6.14 -25.63 3.43
N SER A 490 7.02 -25.00 2.65
CA SER A 490 7.19 -23.55 2.60
C SER A 490 5.95 -22.88 1.99
N PRO A 491 5.61 -21.62 2.34
CA PRO A 491 4.57 -20.86 1.65
C PRO A 491 4.81 -20.70 0.15
N ASN A 492 6.03 -20.90 -0.35
CA ASN A 492 6.37 -20.86 -1.78
C ASN A 492 6.19 -22.24 -2.46
N GLY A 493 5.71 -23.25 -1.72
CA GLY A 493 5.41 -24.60 -2.19
C GLY A 493 6.61 -25.54 -2.22
N ASP A 494 7.69 -25.21 -1.49
CA ASP A 494 8.89 -26.05 -1.42
C ASP A 494 8.75 -27.00 -0.24
N VAL A 495 8.83 -28.31 -0.47
CA VAL A 495 8.80 -29.31 0.61
C VAL A 495 10.15 -29.29 1.31
N LEU A 496 10.16 -28.99 2.61
CA LEU A 496 11.36 -28.96 3.45
C LEU A 496 11.59 -30.30 4.16
N LEU A 497 10.50 -31.04 4.42
CA LEU A 497 10.49 -32.38 5.02
C LEU A 497 9.17 -33.06 4.60
N GLU A 498 9.22 -34.29 4.07
CA GLU A 498 8.04 -34.96 3.49
C GLU A 498 7.02 -35.45 4.54
N LYS A 499 7.49 -36.01 5.65
CA LYS A 499 6.67 -36.59 6.73
C LYS A 499 7.37 -36.47 8.08
N LEU A 500 6.98 -35.50 8.90
CA LEU A 500 7.47 -35.36 10.27
C LEU A 500 6.53 -36.09 11.23
N SER A 501 7.10 -36.99 12.05
CA SER A 501 6.37 -37.77 13.05
C SER A 501 7.15 -37.83 14.36
N PHE A 502 6.59 -37.28 15.45
CA PHE A 502 7.16 -37.34 16.80
C PHE A 502 6.08 -37.06 17.86
N ARG A 503 6.36 -37.40 19.13
CA ARG A 503 5.46 -37.19 20.28
C ARG A 503 6.26 -36.63 21.46
N ILE A 504 5.75 -35.58 22.11
CA ILE A 504 6.30 -34.98 23.32
C ILE A 504 5.17 -34.79 24.35
N GLU A 505 5.29 -35.52 25.45
CA GLU A 505 4.45 -35.41 26.65
C GLU A 505 4.90 -34.21 27.52
N PRO A 506 4.04 -33.66 28.39
CA PRO A 506 4.42 -32.59 29.33
C PRO A 506 5.63 -32.96 30.19
N GLY A 507 6.52 -31.99 30.44
CA GLY A 507 7.79 -32.17 31.16
C GLY A 507 8.95 -32.73 30.33
N ASN A 508 8.69 -33.39 29.20
CA ASN A 508 9.73 -33.93 28.32
C ASN A 508 10.29 -32.85 27.38
N ASN A 509 11.25 -32.07 27.88
CA ASN A 509 11.94 -31.02 27.11
C ASN A 509 12.63 -31.59 25.84
N LEU A 510 12.43 -30.93 24.70
CA LEU A 510 12.93 -31.32 23.37
C LEU A 510 13.94 -30.30 22.82
N LEU A 511 15.14 -30.77 22.49
CA LEU A 511 16.15 -30.00 21.77
C LEU A 511 16.06 -30.23 20.26
N ILE A 512 16.13 -29.17 19.47
CA ILE A 512 15.94 -29.21 18.01
C ILE A 512 17.23 -28.69 17.34
N ILE A 513 17.87 -29.56 16.56
CA ILE A 513 19.17 -29.31 15.92
C ILE A 513 19.04 -29.52 14.41
N GLY A 514 19.73 -28.73 13.60
CA GLY A 514 19.81 -28.95 12.16
C GLY A 514 20.44 -27.77 11.42
N PRO A 515 20.79 -27.91 10.14
CA PRO A 515 21.32 -26.81 9.35
C PRO A 515 20.30 -25.66 9.18
N ASN A 516 20.74 -24.55 8.59
CA ASN A 516 19.85 -23.43 8.31
C ASN A 516 19.01 -23.71 7.06
N GLY A 517 17.71 -23.37 7.12
CA GLY A 517 16.75 -23.61 6.03
C GLY A 517 15.96 -24.93 6.11
N CYS A 518 16.38 -25.93 6.90
CA CYS A 518 15.76 -27.27 6.94
C CYS A 518 14.34 -27.34 7.57
N GLY A 519 13.73 -26.21 7.93
CA GLY A 519 12.34 -26.16 8.41
C GLY A 519 12.12 -26.05 9.92
N LYS A 520 13.16 -25.90 10.76
CA LYS A 520 13.05 -25.74 12.23
C LYS A 520 11.94 -24.74 12.64
N SER A 521 12.09 -23.46 12.31
CA SER A 521 11.07 -22.42 12.58
C SER A 521 9.82 -22.53 11.69
N SER A 522 9.79 -23.42 10.69
CA SER A 522 8.58 -23.73 9.90
C SER A 522 7.65 -24.68 10.67
N MET A 523 8.21 -25.68 11.35
CA MET A 523 7.48 -26.55 12.30
C MET A 523 6.83 -25.71 13.41
N PHE A 524 7.57 -24.74 13.99
CA PHE A 524 7.02 -23.82 14.99
C PHE A 524 5.88 -22.93 14.46
N ARG A 525 5.91 -22.53 13.18
CA ARG A 525 4.80 -21.77 12.56
C ARG A 525 3.56 -22.63 12.34
N ILE A 526 3.72 -23.94 12.14
CA ILE A 526 2.59 -24.89 12.13
C ILE A 526 2.02 -25.04 13.54
N LEU A 527 2.88 -25.31 14.54
CA LEU A 527 2.49 -25.50 15.94
C LEU A 527 1.76 -24.27 16.51
N GLY A 528 2.24 -23.06 16.22
CA GLY A 528 1.61 -21.78 16.58
C GLY A 528 0.48 -21.30 15.66
N GLY A 529 -0.06 -22.14 14.76
CA GLY A 529 -1.23 -21.81 13.92
C GLY A 529 -1.03 -20.69 12.89
N LEU A 530 0.22 -20.31 12.61
CA LEU A 530 0.61 -19.31 11.62
C LEU A 530 0.58 -19.87 10.19
N TRP A 531 1.04 -21.12 10.01
CA TRP A 531 1.01 -21.87 8.75
C TRP A 531 -0.02 -23.01 8.84
N PRO A 532 -0.79 -23.29 7.77
CA PRO A 532 -1.71 -24.42 7.72
C PRO A 532 -0.96 -25.74 7.51
N VAL A 533 -1.63 -26.85 7.87
CA VAL A 533 -1.12 -28.21 7.67
C VAL A 533 -1.60 -28.77 6.33
N TYR A 534 -0.67 -29.23 5.49
CA TYR A 534 -0.94 -29.75 4.13
C TYR A 534 -1.05 -31.28 4.04
N GLY A 535 -0.93 -32.00 5.16
CA GLY A 535 -1.12 -33.45 5.27
C GLY A 535 -0.84 -33.94 6.69
N GLY A 536 -1.16 -35.20 6.99
CA GLY A 536 -0.97 -35.75 8.32
C GLY A 536 -1.89 -35.13 9.39
N ARG A 537 -1.53 -35.29 10.66
CA ARG A 537 -2.27 -34.73 11.81
C ARG A 537 -1.32 -34.08 12.81
N VAL A 538 -1.74 -32.96 13.40
CA VAL A 538 -1.04 -32.28 14.49
C VAL A 538 -1.98 -32.23 15.69
N TYR A 539 -1.57 -32.83 16.80
CA TYR A 539 -2.24 -32.74 18.10
C TYR A 539 -1.46 -31.75 18.96
N LYS A 540 -2.14 -30.83 19.62
CA LYS A 540 -1.50 -29.85 20.52
C LYS A 540 -2.44 -29.28 21.59
N PRO A 541 -1.87 -28.72 22.67
CA PRO A 541 -2.59 -27.85 23.61
C PRO A 541 -3.28 -26.64 22.97
N ALA A 542 -4.13 -25.99 23.77
CA ALA A 542 -4.80 -24.76 23.41
C ALA A 542 -3.78 -23.64 23.13
N ASN A 543 -4.12 -22.66 22.29
CA ASN A 543 -3.16 -21.62 21.89
C ASN A 543 -2.70 -20.68 23.02
N HIS A 544 -3.32 -20.74 24.21
CA HIS A 544 -2.87 -20.02 25.42
C HIS A 544 -1.89 -20.83 26.28
N ASP A 545 -1.81 -22.16 26.11
CA ASP A 545 -0.85 -23.02 26.80
C ASP A 545 0.59 -22.89 26.22
N PHE A 546 0.76 -22.12 25.14
CA PHE A 546 2.02 -21.91 24.42
C PHE A 546 2.52 -20.47 24.52
N THR A 547 3.81 -20.29 24.77
CA THR A 547 4.54 -19.04 24.47
C THR A 547 5.64 -19.30 23.44
N TYR A 548 5.81 -18.39 22.49
CA TYR A 548 6.86 -18.44 21.47
C TYR A 548 7.86 -17.28 21.63
N ILE A 549 9.13 -17.61 21.88
CA ILE A 549 10.23 -16.67 22.02
C ILE A 549 11.14 -16.75 20.78
N PRO A 550 11.06 -15.79 19.84
CA PRO A 550 11.93 -15.74 18.66
C PRO A 550 13.34 -15.23 18.97
N GLN A 551 14.31 -15.66 18.15
CA GLN A 551 15.72 -15.21 18.11
C GLN A 551 15.86 -13.68 18.17
N ARG A 552 14.94 -12.96 17.51
CA ARG A 552 14.77 -11.50 17.58
C ARG A 552 13.45 -11.20 18.30
N PRO A 553 13.47 -10.90 19.62
CA PRO A 553 12.26 -10.61 20.40
C PRO A 553 11.41 -9.47 19.81
N TYR A 554 10.09 -9.65 19.83
CA TYR A 554 9.15 -8.56 19.56
C TYR A 554 8.97 -7.68 20.80
N LEU A 555 9.18 -6.38 20.61
CA LEU A 555 8.98 -5.33 21.59
C LEU A 555 7.72 -4.55 21.21
N SER A 556 6.83 -4.33 22.17
CA SER A 556 5.57 -3.61 22.00
C SER A 556 5.81 -2.10 21.96
N LEU A 557 4.95 -1.36 21.26
CA LEU A 557 4.86 0.09 21.43
C LEU A 557 4.15 0.36 22.76
N GLY A 558 4.79 1.13 23.65
CA GLY A 558 4.28 1.42 24.99
C GLY A 558 5.41 1.57 26.01
N SER A 559 5.08 1.31 27.27
CA SER A 559 5.95 1.44 28.43
C SER A 559 6.98 0.30 28.57
N LEU A 560 7.83 0.37 29.60
CA LEU A 560 8.72 -0.74 29.97
C LEU A 560 7.91 -1.92 30.55
N ARG A 561 6.86 -1.64 31.33
CA ARG A 561 5.95 -2.66 31.88
C ARG A 561 5.31 -3.48 30.76
N ASP A 562 4.85 -2.81 29.70
CA ASP A 562 4.24 -3.43 28.52
C ASP A 562 5.18 -4.39 27.77
N GLN A 563 6.50 -4.30 27.96
CA GLN A 563 7.44 -5.25 27.36
C GLN A 563 7.40 -6.62 28.05
N ILE A 564 7.11 -6.66 29.36
CA ILE A 564 7.09 -7.90 30.14
C ILE A 564 5.69 -8.53 30.08
N ILE A 565 4.62 -7.75 30.26
CA ILE A 565 3.26 -8.30 30.40
C ILE A 565 2.61 -8.73 29.07
N TYR A 566 3.06 -8.17 27.93
CA TYR A 566 2.50 -8.49 26.60
C TYR A 566 2.33 -10.01 26.37
N PRO A 567 1.16 -10.50 25.91
CA PRO A 567 0.06 -9.73 25.30
C PRO A 567 -0.99 -9.15 26.27
N ASP A 568 -0.85 -9.29 27.60
CA ASP A 568 -1.79 -8.71 28.57
C ASP A 568 -1.75 -7.17 28.56
N THR A 569 -2.85 -6.57 29.01
CA THR A 569 -2.93 -5.18 29.47
C THR A 569 -2.62 -5.03 30.97
N VAL A 570 -2.35 -3.80 31.43
CA VAL A 570 -2.12 -3.50 32.85
C VAL A 570 -3.34 -3.84 33.72
N ASP A 571 -4.55 -3.65 33.20
CA ASP A 571 -5.80 -4.05 33.88
C ASP A 571 -5.87 -5.59 34.07
N GLU A 572 -5.42 -6.36 33.08
CA GLU A 572 -5.36 -7.83 33.14
C GLU A 572 -4.24 -8.33 34.07
N MET A 573 -3.09 -7.65 34.12
CA MET A 573 -2.02 -7.90 35.11
C MET A 573 -2.55 -7.76 36.54
N HIS A 574 -3.25 -6.67 36.83
CA HIS A 574 -3.87 -6.44 38.13
C HIS A 574 -5.03 -7.41 38.42
N ALA A 575 -5.79 -7.83 37.40
CA ALA A 575 -6.81 -8.88 37.54
C ALA A 575 -6.22 -10.27 37.83
N LYS A 576 -5.00 -10.56 37.36
CA LYS A 576 -4.20 -11.74 37.76
C LYS A 576 -3.61 -11.61 39.17
N GLY A 577 -3.78 -10.47 39.84
CA GLY A 577 -3.24 -10.17 41.17
C GLY A 577 -1.76 -9.80 41.19
N ILE A 578 -1.13 -9.63 40.02
CA ILE A 578 0.30 -9.37 39.87
C ILE A 578 0.57 -7.86 39.98
N LYS A 579 1.72 -7.52 40.57
CA LYS A 579 2.18 -6.15 40.79
C LYS A 579 3.57 -5.89 40.20
N ASP A 580 3.93 -4.61 40.16
CA ASP A 580 5.27 -4.15 39.81
C ASP A 580 6.37 -4.75 40.71
N GLU A 581 6.05 -5.10 41.97
CA GLU A 581 6.94 -5.83 42.88
C GLU A 581 7.35 -7.21 42.32
N ASP A 582 6.38 -8.00 41.84
CA ASP A 582 6.63 -9.33 41.25
C ASP A 582 7.45 -9.22 39.95
N LEU A 583 7.19 -8.19 39.16
CA LEU A 583 7.95 -7.91 37.93
C LEU A 583 9.42 -7.53 38.24
N VAL A 584 9.66 -6.76 39.32
CA VAL A 584 11.02 -6.47 39.79
C VAL A 584 11.75 -7.75 40.21
N ASP A 585 11.08 -8.69 40.89
CA ASP A 585 11.72 -9.94 41.31
C ASP A 585 12.05 -10.87 40.13
N ILE A 586 11.21 -10.89 39.08
CA ILE A 586 11.54 -11.54 37.80
C ILE A 586 12.77 -10.89 37.14
N LEU A 587 12.90 -9.55 37.19
CA LEU A 587 14.07 -8.85 36.65
C LEU A 587 15.35 -9.07 37.48
N LYS A 588 15.26 -9.19 38.80
CA LYS A 588 16.40 -9.55 39.69
C LYS A 588 16.96 -10.92 39.34
N LEU A 589 16.10 -11.93 39.17
CA LEU A 589 16.49 -13.28 38.74
C LEU A 589 17.29 -13.24 37.42
N LEU A 590 16.86 -12.41 36.48
CA LEU A 590 17.49 -12.23 35.16
C LEU A 590 18.68 -11.24 35.16
N GLN A 591 19.08 -10.75 36.33
CA GLN A 591 20.17 -9.79 36.53
C GLN A 591 20.02 -8.52 35.67
N ILE A 592 18.79 -8.00 35.58
CA ILE A 592 18.41 -6.74 34.87
C ILE A 592 17.43 -5.86 35.66
N ASP A 593 17.29 -6.05 36.97
CA ASP A 593 16.55 -5.16 37.89
C ASP A 593 16.84 -3.67 37.67
N ASN A 594 18.12 -3.33 37.51
CA ASN A 594 18.62 -1.97 37.26
C ASN A 594 18.05 -1.31 35.97
N ILE A 595 17.42 -2.08 35.07
CA ILE A 595 16.84 -1.55 33.82
C ILE A 595 15.69 -0.57 34.08
N VAL A 596 14.93 -0.76 35.16
CA VAL A 596 13.79 0.09 35.51
C VAL A 596 14.29 1.51 35.85
N GLU A 597 15.33 1.62 36.67
CA GLU A 597 15.94 2.92 36.99
C GLU A 597 16.68 3.52 35.78
N ARG A 598 17.41 2.69 35.01
CA ARG A 598 18.20 3.11 33.84
C ARG A 598 17.36 3.75 32.74
N GLU A 599 16.17 3.20 32.46
CA GLU A 599 15.30 3.68 31.39
C GLU A 599 14.28 4.75 31.86
N GLY A 600 14.13 4.95 33.18
CA GLY A 600 13.37 6.07 33.76
C GLY A 600 12.03 5.70 34.41
N GLY A 601 11.87 4.45 34.84
CA GLY A 601 10.66 3.94 35.51
C GLY A 601 9.85 2.98 34.63
N TRP A 602 8.89 2.29 35.25
CA TRP A 602 7.99 1.34 34.57
C TRP A 602 7.18 1.98 33.44
N ASP A 603 6.71 3.20 33.66
CA ASP A 603 5.86 3.98 32.75
C ASP A 603 6.67 4.85 31.75
N ALA A 604 7.99 4.69 31.68
CA ALA A 604 8.79 5.35 30.65
C ALA A 604 8.44 4.80 29.26
N GLU A 605 8.27 5.65 28.25
CA GLU A 605 8.09 5.25 26.84
C GLU A 605 9.35 5.58 26.03
N ARG A 606 9.86 4.60 25.26
CA ARG A 606 11.03 4.74 24.38
C ARG A 606 10.86 3.89 23.11
N GLU A 607 11.66 4.15 22.08
CA GLU A 607 11.85 3.18 21.00
C GLU A 607 12.75 2.04 21.51
N TRP A 608 12.12 1.02 22.09
CA TRP A 608 12.79 -0.11 22.73
C TRP A 608 13.69 -0.91 21.78
N ARG A 609 13.42 -0.84 20.47
CA ARG A 609 14.29 -1.43 19.45
C ARG A 609 15.70 -0.85 19.48
N ASP A 610 15.85 0.41 19.85
CA ASP A 610 17.12 1.14 19.76
C ASP A 610 17.70 1.40 21.16
N ALA A 611 16.85 1.55 22.18
CA ALA A 611 17.27 1.78 23.56
C ALA A 611 17.89 0.54 24.25
N LEU A 612 17.48 -0.68 23.88
CA LEU A 612 17.84 -1.90 24.61
C LEU A 612 18.99 -2.69 23.95
N SER A 613 19.90 -3.25 24.75
CA SER A 613 20.96 -4.12 24.25
C SER A 613 20.40 -5.45 23.70
N GLY A 614 21.15 -6.16 22.85
CA GLY A 614 20.75 -7.48 22.35
C GLY A 614 20.52 -8.51 23.46
N GLY A 615 21.34 -8.44 24.52
CA GLY A 615 21.17 -9.25 25.73
C GLY A 615 19.95 -8.83 26.55
N ASP A 616 19.72 -7.53 26.76
CA ASP A 616 18.56 -7.00 27.49
C ASP A 616 17.25 -7.45 26.85
N LYS A 617 17.17 -7.37 25.51
CA LYS A 617 16.03 -7.83 24.70
C LYS A 617 15.72 -9.31 24.92
N GLN A 618 16.73 -10.17 24.91
CA GLN A 618 16.57 -11.61 25.14
C GLN A 618 16.19 -11.92 26.60
N ARG A 619 16.75 -11.19 27.58
CA ARG A 619 16.36 -11.31 28.99
C ARG A 619 14.92 -10.86 29.24
N ILE A 620 14.48 -9.73 28.68
CA ILE A 620 13.07 -9.28 28.75
C ILE A 620 12.12 -10.30 28.11
N ALA A 621 12.52 -10.96 27.03
CA ALA A 621 11.73 -12.03 26.42
C ALA A 621 11.57 -13.24 27.36
N MET A 622 12.59 -13.57 28.17
CA MET A 622 12.47 -14.57 29.24
C MET A 622 11.67 -14.06 30.45
N ALA A 623 11.75 -12.77 30.79
CA ALA A 623 10.89 -12.18 31.83
C ALA A 623 9.41 -12.31 31.45
N ARG A 624 9.06 -12.08 30.18
CA ARG A 624 7.72 -12.31 29.62
C ARG A 624 7.29 -13.78 29.75
N LEU A 625 8.21 -14.74 29.53
CA LEU A 625 7.92 -16.16 29.74
C LEU A 625 7.62 -16.48 31.22
N PHE A 626 8.42 -15.97 32.15
CA PHE A 626 8.25 -16.20 33.59
C PHE A 626 7.04 -15.48 34.19
N TYR A 627 6.59 -14.40 33.56
CA TYR A 627 5.31 -13.76 33.87
C TYR A 627 4.10 -14.62 33.45
N HIS A 628 4.09 -15.15 32.22
CA HIS A 628 2.95 -15.92 31.70
C HIS A 628 2.86 -17.38 32.18
N LYS A 629 4.00 -18.03 32.51
CA LYS A 629 4.07 -19.41 33.03
C LYS A 629 3.25 -20.45 32.20
N PRO A 630 3.48 -20.55 30.87
CA PRO A 630 2.77 -21.48 29.99
C PRO A 630 3.14 -22.94 30.26
N LYS A 631 2.29 -23.90 29.85
CA LYS A 631 2.65 -25.33 29.84
C LYS A 631 3.83 -25.62 28.91
N TYR A 632 3.87 -24.94 27.76
CA TYR A 632 4.87 -25.13 26.71
C TYR A 632 5.54 -23.80 26.31
N ALA A 633 6.88 -23.81 26.26
CA ALA A 633 7.70 -22.72 25.76
C ALA A 633 8.45 -23.14 24.49
N ILE A 634 8.30 -22.38 23.42
CA ILE A 634 9.08 -22.54 22.19
C ILE A 634 10.20 -21.51 22.19
N LEU A 635 11.45 -21.97 22.16
CA LEU A 635 12.65 -21.14 22.36
C LEU A 635 13.53 -21.21 21.10
N ASP A 636 13.35 -20.27 20.16
CA ASP A 636 14.07 -20.26 18.87
C ASP A 636 15.36 -19.42 18.98
N GLU A 637 16.49 -20.04 19.35
CA GLU A 637 17.81 -19.42 19.56
C GLU A 637 17.85 -18.23 20.56
N CYS A 638 16.95 -18.23 21.56
CA CYS A 638 16.64 -17.09 22.41
C CYS A 638 17.73 -16.64 23.41
N THR A 639 18.83 -17.38 23.58
CA THR A 639 19.96 -17.05 24.47
C THR A 639 21.25 -16.72 23.72
N SER A 640 21.19 -16.59 22.39
CA SER A 640 22.34 -16.35 21.50
C SER A 640 23.20 -15.14 21.87
N ALA A 641 22.61 -14.08 22.46
CA ALA A 641 23.28 -12.87 22.95
C ALA A 641 23.45 -12.81 24.48
N VAL A 642 23.26 -13.95 25.17
CA VAL A 642 23.33 -14.08 26.64
C VAL A 642 24.50 -14.98 27.06
N THR A 643 25.10 -14.68 28.21
CA THR A 643 26.20 -15.43 28.82
C THR A 643 25.75 -16.82 29.31
N LEU A 644 26.68 -17.78 29.38
CA LEU A 644 26.37 -19.17 29.79
C LEU A 644 25.81 -19.27 31.22
N GLU A 645 26.20 -18.38 32.12
CA GLU A 645 25.69 -18.31 33.50
C GLU A 645 24.22 -17.88 33.56
N ILE A 646 23.82 -16.91 32.74
CA ILE A 646 22.45 -16.39 32.72
C ILE A 646 21.55 -17.29 31.85
N GLU A 647 22.09 -17.89 30.79
CA GLU A 647 21.47 -19.02 30.09
C GLU A 647 21.19 -20.18 31.07
N ARG A 648 22.14 -20.51 31.94
CA ARG A 648 21.94 -21.51 33.00
C ARG A 648 20.76 -21.13 33.92
N ILE A 649 20.73 -19.91 34.44
CA ILE A 649 19.65 -19.44 35.34
C ILE A 649 18.28 -19.48 34.63
N MET A 650 18.24 -19.08 33.36
CA MET A 650 17.02 -19.08 32.54
C MET A 650 16.40 -20.47 32.40
N TYR A 651 17.20 -21.49 32.07
CA TYR A 651 16.69 -22.86 31.86
C TYR A 651 16.47 -23.61 33.17
N GLU A 652 17.23 -23.32 34.23
CA GLU A 652 16.95 -23.87 35.58
C GLU A 652 15.60 -23.35 36.09
N HIS A 653 15.36 -22.04 36.08
CA HIS A 653 14.08 -21.49 36.54
C HIS A 653 12.88 -21.89 35.65
N ALA A 654 13.06 -22.01 34.33
CA ALA A 654 12.00 -22.53 33.46
C ALA A 654 11.62 -23.98 33.81
N THR A 655 12.60 -24.80 34.22
CA THR A 655 12.38 -26.18 34.67
C THR A 655 11.71 -26.20 36.05
N ASP A 656 12.13 -25.34 36.98
CA ASP A 656 11.51 -25.20 38.32
C ASP A 656 10.03 -24.78 38.23
N LEU A 657 9.67 -23.97 37.23
CA LEU A 657 8.29 -23.58 36.92
C LEU A 657 7.46 -24.68 36.22
N GLY A 658 8.06 -25.83 35.90
CA GLY A 658 7.39 -26.95 35.22
C GLY A 658 7.10 -26.71 33.73
N ILE A 659 7.79 -25.76 33.10
CA ILE A 659 7.54 -25.36 31.70
C ILE A 659 8.21 -26.35 30.74
N THR A 660 7.44 -26.94 29.82
CA THR A 660 7.96 -27.88 28.82
C THR A 660 8.62 -27.11 27.67
N MET A 661 9.94 -27.25 27.53
CA MET A 661 10.75 -26.46 26.59
C MET A 661 10.97 -27.17 25.25
N LEU A 662 10.67 -26.47 24.15
CA LEU A 662 10.90 -26.87 22.76
C LEU A 662 11.94 -25.92 22.15
N THR A 663 13.22 -26.30 22.23
CA THR A 663 14.35 -25.37 22.05
C THR A 663 15.10 -25.61 20.75
N VAL A 664 15.25 -24.59 19.90
CA VAL A 664 16.25 -24.61 18.82
C VAL A 664 17.55 -24.01 19.34
N SER A 665 18.61 -24.81 19.37
CA SER A 665 19.96 -24.32 19.69
C SER A 665 21.05 -25.29 19.22
N HIS A 666 22.23 -24.75 18.97
CA HIS A 666 23.45 -25.49 18.68
C HIS A 666 24.43 -25.51 19.87
N ARG A 667 24.08 -24.93 21.03
CA ARG A 667 24.94 -24.86 22.22
C ARG A 667 24.90 -26.18 23.04
N PRO A 668 26.04 -26.84 23.32
CA PRO A 668 26.07 -28.04 24.17
C PRO A 668 25.67 -27.81 25.63
N SER A 669 25.82 -26.57 26.14
CA SER A 669 25.41 -26.15 27.49
C SER A 669 23.95 -26.47 27.83
N LEU A 670 23.08 -26.54 26.80
CA LEU A 670 21.66 -26.79 26.96
C LEU A 670 21.29 -28.29 26.99
N TRP A 671 22.20 -29.20 26.63
CA TRP A 671 21.88 -30.64 26.50
C TRP A 671 21.38 -31.24 27.82
N LYS A 672 21.95 -30.81 28.96
CA LYS A 672 21.54 -31.25 30.30
C LYS A 672 20.10 -30.89 30.72
N TYR A 673 19.41 -30.03 29.98
CA TYR A 673 18.02 -29.63 30.25
C TYR A 673 16.99 -30.34 29.36
N HIS A 674 17.43 -31.14 28.39
CA HIS A 674 16.56 -31.71 27.36
C HIS A 674 16.59 -33.24 27.41
N SER A 675 15.40 -33.84 27.44
CA SER A 675 15.18 -35.29 27.50
C SER A 675 15.28 -35.96 26.12
N HIS A 676 14.95 -35.22 25.07
CA HIS A 676 14.86 -35.69 23.70
C HIS A 676 15.59 -34.76 22.74
N VAL A 677 16.00 -35.29 21.59
CA VAL A 677 16.59 -34.52 20.48
C VAL A 677 15.91 -34.84 19.15
N LEU A 678 15.52 -33.79 18.42
CA LEU A 678 15.05 -33.84 17.04
C LEU A 678 16.13 -33.22 16.14
N GLN A 679 16.88 -34.07 15.43
CA GLN A 679 17.97 -33.67 14.55
C GLN A 679 17.57 -33.77 13.08
N TYR A 680 17.48 -32.63 12.38
CA TYR A 680 17.26 -32.55 10.94
C TYR A 680 18.57 -32.76 10.17
N ASP A 681 18.53 -33.48 9.04
CA ASP A 681 19.71 -33.69 8.18
C ASP A 681 19.99 -32.53 7.21
N GLY A 682 18.94 -31.79 6.80
CA GLY A 682 19.01 -30.76 5.76
C GLY A 682 18.83 -31.24 4.32
N GLN A 683 18.60 -32.53 4.11
CA GLN A 683 18.29 -33.16 2.82
C GLN A 683 16.83 -33.64 2.71
N GLY A 684 16.07 -33.61 3.81
CA GLY A 684 14.63 -33.90 3.85
C GLY A 684 14.21 -34.93 4.90
N GLY A 685 15.17 -35.47 5.65
CA GLY A 685 14.97 -36.40 6.76
C GLY A 685 15.26 -35.79 8.13
N TYR A 686 15.00 -36.60 9.15
CA TYR A 686 15.19 -36.26 10.55
C TYR A 686 15.45 -37.53 11.38
N VAL A 687 16.03 -37.34 12.56
CA VAL A 687 16.21 -38.37 13.58
C VAL A 687 15.60 -37.83 14.88
N PHE A 688 14.72 -38.61 15.50
CA PHE A 688 14.13 -38.32 16.81
C PHE A 688 14.55 -39.42 17.80
N THR A 689 15.25 -39.05 18.87
CA THR A 689 15.74 -39.97 19.90
C THR A 689 15.75 -39.32 21.28
N GLU A 690 15.76 -40.12 22.34
CA GLU A 690 16.16 -39.68 23.68
C GLU A 690 17.59 -39.09 23.67
N LEU A 691 17.87 -38.16 24.58
CA LEU A 691 19.14 -37.42 24.67
C LEU A 691 19.91 -37.80 25.93
N ASP A 692 20.81 -38.77 25.81
CA ASP A 692 21.87 -39.03 26.78
C ASP A 692 22.94 -37.92 26.67
N ALA A 693 22.80 -36.86 27.47
CA ALA A 693 23.65 -35.68 27.43
C ALA A 693 25.12 -36.01 27.77
N ASP A 694 25.37 -36.85 28.77
CA ASP A 694 26.72 -37.23 29.20
C ASP A 694 27.46 -38.03 28.13
N LYS A 695 26.80 -39.01 27.52
CA LYS A 695 27.35 -39.81 26.42
C LYS A 695 27.55 -38.96 25.18
N ARG A 696 26.62 -38.06 24.86
CA ARG A 696 26.76 -37.17 23.69
C ARG A 696 27.88 -36.15 23.88
N LEU A 697 28.10 -35.64 25.10
CA LEU A 697 29.24 -34.77 25.42
C LEU A 697 30.57 -35.53 25.29
N LYS A 698 30.69 -36.73 25.88
CA LYS A 698 31.87 -37.60 25.72
C LYS A 698 32.19 -37.90 24.26
N LEU A 699 31.17 -38.20 23.44
CA LEU A 699 31.32 -38.40 21.99
C LEU A 699 31.70 -37.12 21.24
N GLN A 700 31.30 -35.94 21.72
CA GLN A 700 31.73 -34.66 21.15
C GLN A 700 33.19 -34.34 21.50
N ASP A 701 33.62 -34.60 22.74
CA ASP A 701 34.99 -34.42 23.19
C ASP A 701 35.94 -35.40 22.47
N GLU A 702 35.54 -36.68 22.36
CA GLU A 702 36.25 -37.69 21.57
C GLU A 702 36.34 -37.26 20.09
N LYS A 703 35.25 -36.78 19.50
CA LYS A 703 35.27 -36.24 18.13
C LYS A 703 36.26 -35.07 18.00
N GLN A 704 36.26 -34.11 18.93
CA GLN A 704 37.19 -32.98 18.88
C GLN A 704 38.65 -33.42 19.02
N GLN A 705 38.94 -34.40 19.89
CA GLN A 705 40.27 -34.99 20.02
C GLN A 705 40.69 -35.69 18.72
N LEU A 706 39.78 -36.44 18.08
CA LEU A 706 40.03 -37.07 16.78
C LEU A 706 40.25 -36.04 15.66
N GLU A 707 39.49 -34.95 15.62
CA GLU A 707 39.67 -33.85 14.66
C GLU A 707 41.03 -33.13 14.87
N GLN A 708 41.45 -32.92 16.12
CA GLN A 708 42.78 -32.39 16.44
C GLN A 708 43.92 -33.35 16.05
N ASN A 709 43.76 -34.65 16.31
CA ASN A 709 44.73 -35.67 15.88
C ASN A 709 44.83 -35.77 14.35
N LEU A 710 43.71 -35.62 13.63
CA LEU A 710 43.65 -35.63 12.17
C LEU A 710 44.35 -34.40 11.56
N LEU A 711 44.28 -33.23 12.21
CA LEU A 711 45.07 -32.04 11.85
C LEU A 711 46.59 -32.23 12.05
N LEU A 712 47.03 -33.08 12.97
CA LEU A 712 48.44 -33.40 13.19
C LEU A 712 48.97 -34.49 12.23
N LEU A 713 48.07 -35.28 11.63
CA LEU A 713 48.38 -36.43 10.78
C LEU A 713 49.35 -36.13 9.62
N PRO A 714 49.30 -34.98 8.90
CA PRO A 714 50.29 -34.64 7.88
C PRO A 714 51.73 -34.50 8.43
N LYS A 715 51.88 -33.91 9.62
CA LYS A 715 53.19 -33.75 10.30
C LYS A 715 53.74 -35.10 10.77
N TRP A 716 52.86 -36.02 11.17
CA TRP A 716 53.25 -37.41 11.47
C TRP A 716 53.65 -38.17 10.20
N GLN A 717 52.98 -37.97 9.07
CA GLN A 717 53.37 -38.55 7.77
C GLN A 717 54.70 -37.97 7.21
N GLU A 718 55.00 -36.70 7.48
CA GLU A 718 56.30 -36.08 7.19
C GLU A 718 57.40 -36.69 8.05
N ARG A 719 57.25 -36.64 9.38
CA ARG A 719 58.22 -37.23 10.31
C ARG A 719 58.43 -38.74 10.13
N LEU A 720 57.40 -39.47 9.68
CA LEU A 720 57.52 -40.88 9.32
C LEU A 720 58.38 -41.08 8.06
N ARG A 721 58.23 -40.23 7.04
CA ARG A 721 59.09 -40.25 5.84
C ARG A 721 60.53 -39.89 6.17
N ASP A 722 60.75 -38.91 7.04
CA ASP A 722 62.10 -38.57 7.52
C ASP A 722 62.76 -39.74 8.26
N LEU A 723 62.04 -40.38 9.18
CA LEU A 723 62.53 -41.56 9.92
C LEU A 723 62.75 -42.77 9.01
N GLN A 724 61.94 -42.96 7.95
CA GLN A 724 62.17 -43.96 6.92
C GLN A 724 63.40 -43.63 6.05
N GLY A 725 63.63 -42.35 5.75
CA GLY A 725 64.84 -41.87 5.08
C GLY A 725 66.09 -42.13 5.92
N ILE A 726 66.06 -41.79 7.22
CA ILE A 726 67.15 -42.04 8.17
C ILE A 726 67.39 -43.56 8.32
N LYS A 727 66.33 -44.37 8.45
CA LYS A 727 66.45 -45.83 8.54
C LYS A 727 67.08 -46.43 7.28
N THR A 728 66.61 -46.04 6.09
CA THR A 728 67.18 -46.57 4.83
C THR A 728 68.60 -46.04 4.56
N ALA A 729 68.95 -44.85 5.03
CA ALA A 729 70.34 -44.37 5.05
C ALA A 729 71.22 -45.20 6.01
N HIS A 730 70.72 -45.53 7.20
CA HIS A 730 71.42 -46.38 8.16
C HIS A 730 71.62 -47.82 7.65
N GLU A 731 70.59 -48.41 7.01
CA GLU A 731 70.69 -49.72 6.35
C GLU A 731 71.69 -49.72 5.18
N ARG A 732 71.81 -48.61 4.43
CA ARG A 732 72.87 -48.42 3.42
C ARG A 732 74.25 -48.31 4.06
N LEU A 733 74.38 -47.58 5.16
CA LEU A 733 75.64 -47.47 5.90
C LEU A 733 76.11 -48.82 6.43
N ILE A 734 75.23 -49.60 7.05
CA ILE A 734 75.52 -50.98 7.51
C ILE A 734 76.00 -51.86 6.36
N LYS A 735 75.34 -51.80 5.19
CA LYS A 735 75.78 -52.52 3.98
C LYS A 735 77.14 -52.04 3.46
N SER A 736 77.45 -50.75 3.55
CA SER A 736 78.77 -50.21 3.14
C SER A 736 79.91 -50.57 4.11
N SER A 737 79.64 -50.63 5.43
CA SER A 737 80.62 -51.08 6.43
C SER A 737 80.87 -52.59 6.42
N GLY A 738 80.04 -53.37 5.71
CA GLY A 738 80.17 -54.82 5.60
C GLY A 738 81.18 -55.31 4.55
N HIS A 739 81.78 -54.43 3.74
CA HIS A 739 82.75 -54.79 2.69
C HIS A 739 83.99 -53.87 2.72
N GLY A 740 84.97 -54.21 3.57
CA GLY A 740 86.28 -53.55 3.62
C GLY A 740 87.34 -54.30 2.82
N ASN A 741 88.05 -53.58 1.96
CA ASN A 741 89.31 -53.95 1.28
C ASN A 741 89.40 -55.26 0.47
N GLN A 742 89.55 -55.10 -0.84
CA GLN A 742 90.78 -55.57 -1.52
C GLN A 742 91.16 -54.61 -2.66
N GLN A 743 92.46 -54.48 -2.93
CA GLN A 743 93.03 -53.47 -3.82
C GLN A 743 93.15 -53.97 -5.27
N LYS A 744 93.15 -53.04 -6.25
CA LYS A 744 94.28 -52.91 -7.19
C LYS A 744 94.27 -51.57 -7.94
N GLU A 745 95.47 -51.04 -8.15
CA GLU A 745 95.74 -49.82 -8.91
C GLU A 745 96.12 -50.17 -10.37
N SER A 746 95.88 -49.27 -11.32
CA SER A 746 96.96 -48.57 -12.08
C SER A 746 96.50 -47.93 -13.41
N THR A 747 96.60 -46.60 -13.45
CA THR A 747 97.28 -45.80 -14.49
C THR A 747 97.09 -46.11 -15.99
N SER A 748 96.41 -45.21 -16.72
CA SER A 748 97.02 -44.41 -17.82
C SER A 748 96.06 -43.36 -18.43
N GLN A 749 96.63 -42.32 -19.04
CA GLN A 749 95.98 -41.26 -19.86
C GLN A 749 96.34 -41.51 -21.35
N PRO A 750 96.09 -40.62 -22.36
CA PRO A 750 95.30 -39.37 -22.46
C PRO A 750 94.37 -39.39 -23.73
N PRO A 751 94.17 -38.31 -24.54
CA PRO A 751 93.38 -37.08 -24.31
C PRO A 751 92.29 -36.77 -25.39
N LYS A 752 91.50 -35.70 -25.14
CA LYS A 752 90.93 -34.67 -26.08
C LYS A 752 89.40 -34.49 -26.07
N GLN A 753 89.01 -33.23 -26.34
CA GLN A 753 87.69 -32.72 -26.75
C GLN A 753 86.51 -32.91 -25.77
N GLY A 754 85.73 -31.88 -25.41
CA GLY A 754 85.95 -30.44 -25.65
C GLY A 754 84.76 -29.57 -25.23
N GLU A 755 85.06 -28.38 -24.71
CA GLU A 755 84.26 -27.13 -24.76
C GLU A 755 82.80 -27.10 -24.19
N SER A 756 82.29 -26.00 -23.66
CA SER A 756 82.88 -24.74 -23.14
C SER A 756 81.82 -24.12 -22.20
N ALA A 757 82.12 -23.80 -20.94
CA ALA A 757 82.78 -22.58 -20.45
C ALA A 757 81.79 -21.50 -19.92
N LYS A 758 82.03 -21.08 -18.67
CA LYS A 758 82.10 -19.67 -18.21
C LYS A 758 80.77 -18.89 -18.05
N GLN A 759 80.65 -17.82 -17.25
CA GLN A 759 81.56 -17.00 -16.40
C GLN A 759 80.65 -16.29 -15.33
N ASP A 760 80.97 -15.90 -14.09
CA ASP A 760 82.14 -15.21 -13.45
C ASP A 760 82.54 -13.88 -14.16
N GLN A 761 82.52 -12.65 -13.62
CA GLN A 761 82.39 -12.06 -12.27
C GLN A 761 81.58 -10.71 -12.43
N THR A 762 81.73 -9.56 -11.75
CA THR A 762 82.71 -9.02 -10.79
C THR A 762 82.18 -7.77 -10.03
N LEU A 763 82.48 -7.65 -8.73
CA LEU A 763 82.51 -6.41 -7.91
C LEU A 763 81.14 -5.70 -7.66
N ARG A 764 80.97 -4.81 -6.67
CA ARG A 764 81.91 -4.11 -5.75
C ARG A 764 81.28 -3.90 -4.34
N GLN A 765 82.04 -3.33 -3.41
CA GLN A 765 81.63 -3.04 -2.01
C GLN A 765 80.63 -1.86 -1.92
N GLU A 766 79.78 -1.80 -0.87
CA GLU A 766 79.98 -0.87 0.27
C GLU A 766 78.93 -0.93 1.41
N SER A 767 79.45 -0.76 2.65
CA SER A 767 78.96 0.07 3.76
C SER A 767 77.51 0.04 4.33
N GLN A 768 77.43 -0.49 5.56
CA GLN A 768 76.81 0.11 6.78
C GLN A 768 75.28 0.11 7.08
N LYS A 769 75.01 -0.36 8.33
CA LYS A 769 74.08 0.14 9.38
C LYS A 769 72.59 -0.28 9.46
N ASP A 770 72.28 -0.74 10.67
CA ASP A 770 71.13 -0.44 11.56
C ASP A 770 69.70 -0.32 10.99
N GLY A 771 68.77 -1.13 11.52
CA GLY A 771 67.33 -0.99 11.27
C GLY A 771 66.42 -2.00 11.96
N SER A 772 66.01 -1.72 13.20
CA SER A 772 64.77 -2.13 13.92
C SER A 772 63.94 -3.37 13.50
N LYS A 773 63.63 -4.18 14.52
CA LYS A 773 62.68 -5.32 14.68
C LYS A 773 61.41 -5.42 13.78
N PRO A 774 60.85 -6.65 13.63
CA PRO A 774 59.64 -6.95 12.85
C PRO A 774 58.33 -7.00 13.69
N GLU A 775 57.19 -7.08 13.00
CA GLU A 775 55.97 -7.79 13.47
C GLU A 775 55.37 -8.65 12.33
N PRO A 776 54.56 -9.70 12.63
CA PRO A 776 54.32 -10.81 11.70
C PRO A 776 52.94 -10.85 11.04
N SER A 777 52.89 -11.33 9.79
CA SER A 777 51.68 -11.87 9.16
C SER A 777 51.52 -13.37 9.47
N GLN A 778 50.28 -13.84 9.52
CA GLN A 778 49.90 -15.15 10.07
C GLN A 778 50.01 -16.31 9.06
N GLN A 779 49.90 -17.54 9.58
CA GLN A 779 50.15 -18.79 8.87
C GLN A 779 49.01 -19.22 7.94
N ASP A 780 49.38 -19.85 6.82
CA ASP A 780 48.53 -20.78 6.07
C ASP A 780 48.13 -22.00 6.91
N GLN A 781 46.90 -22.48 6.69
CA GLN A 781 46.57 -23.85 6.23
C GLN A 781 45.04 -23.95 6.10
N THR A 782 44.45 -24.07 4.91
CA THR A 782 44.39 -25.27 4.03
C THR A 782 44.00 -26.53 4.81
N SER A 783 42.92 -27.25 4.47
CA SER A 783 42.75 -28.08 3.26
C SER A 783 41.47 -28.98 3.45
N LYS A 784 40.99 -29.91 2.59
CA LYS A 784 41.50 -30.54 1.35
C LYS A 784 40.40 -31.40 0.64
N GLN A 785 40.49 -31.52 -0.69
CA GLN A 785 40.11 -32.70 -1.53
C GLN A 785 38.63 -33.21 -1.52
N GLU A 786 38.15 -34.02 -2.48
CA GLU A 786 38.85 -34.89 -3.46
C GLU A 786 38.18 -35.02 -4.86
N SER A 787 39.01 -35.43 -5.84
CA SER A 787 38.84 -35.81 -7.27
C SER A 787 37.46 -36.32 -7.78
N LYS A 788 37.12 -36.32 -9.10
CA LYS A 788 37.84 -36.71 -10.36
C LYS A 788 37.15 -35.99 -11.58
N LYS A 789 37.62 -35.91 -12.85
CA LYS A 789 38.82 -36.40 -13.60
C LYS A 789 39.06 -35.53 -14.88
N ASP A 790 39.82 -36.05 -15.85
CA ASP A 790 40.08 -35.77 -17.30
C ASP A 790 39.13 -34.82 -18.10
N GLU A 791 39.53 -34.15 -19.20
CA GLU A 791 40.73 -34.30 -20.06
C GLU A 791 41.17 -32.97 -20.78
N SER A 792 42.36 -33.00 -21.42
CA SER A 792 42.93 -32.11 -22.47
C SER A 792 43.01 -30.56 -22.35
N LYS A 793 44.26 -30.07 -22.23
CA LYS A 793 44.80 -28.74 -22.65
C LYS A 793 45.52 -28.88 -24.02
N PRO A 794 46.15 -27.84 -24.65
CA PRO A 794 46.15 -26.37 -24.44
C PRO A 794 45.53 -25.62 -25.68
N GLU A 795 45.33 -24.29 -25.78
CA GLU A 795 46.25 -23.10 -25.71
C GLU A 795 47.42 -23.14 -26.74
N PRO A 796 47.94 -22.00 -27.28
CA PRO A 796 47.45 -20.60 -27.23
C PRO A 796 47.60 -19.76 -28.55
N SER A 797 47.37 -18.45 -28.43
CA SER A 797 48.17 -17.34 -29.02
C SER A 797 47.94 -16.76 -30.44
N GLN A 798 47.98 -15.41 -30.47
CA GLN A 798 48.55 -14.49 -31.48
C GLN A 798 47.90 -14.42 -32.89
N GLN A 799 47.26 -13.28 -33.21
CA GLN A 799 47.83 -12.08 -33.87
C GLN A 799 48.20 -12.30 -35.33
N ASP A 800 47.48 -11.63 -36.25
CA ASP A 800 48.16 -10.73 -37.20
C ASP A 800 47.24 -9.58 -37.67
N GLN A 801 47.78 -8.65 -38.46
CA GLN A 801 47.16 -7.38 -38.87
C GLN A 801 46.73 -7.35 -40.36
N THR A 802 46.34 -6.17 -40.85
CA THR A 802 46.33 -5.73 -42.27
C THR A 802 45.37 -6.49 -43.23
N SER A 803 44.28 -5.84 -43.68
CA SER A 803 44.19 -5.11 -44.98
C SER A 803 43.77 -6.00 -46.15
N GLU A 804 43.06 -5.58 -47.20
CA GLU A 804 42.54 -4.24 -47.58
C GLU A 804 41.29 -4.39 -48.51
N LYS A 805 40.80 -3.27 -49.10
CA LYS A 805 39.98 -3.08 -50.34
C LYS A 805 39.45 -4.34 -51.08
N GLU A 806 38.20 -4.43 -51.56
CA GLU A 806 37.42 -3.53 -52.45
C GLU A 806 35.89 -3.69 -52.21
N SER A 807 34.96 -2.76 -52.51
CA SER A 807 34.49 -2.20 -53.81
C SER A 807 33.80 -3.27 -54.72
N ARG A 808 32.64 -3.06 -55.37
CA ARG A 808 31.85 -1.83 -55.72
C ARG A 808 30.41 -2.16 -56.24
N ILE A 809 29.64 -1.12 -56.65
CA ILE A 809 28.47 -1.11 -57.60
C ILE A 809 27.11 -1.57 -57.00
N GLU A 810 26.16 -0.66 -56.68
CA GLU A 810 25.01 -0.11 -57.48
C GLU A 810 23.80 -1.08 -57.52
N ASP A 811 22.52 -0.70 -57.58
CA ASP A 811 21.74 0.51 -57.95
C ASP A 811 20.43 0.50 -57.10
N SER A 812 19.47 1.44 -57.11
CA SER A 812 19.36 2.90 -56.97
C SER A 812 17.85 3.26 -57.04
N LYS A 813 17.42 4.30 -56.30
CA LYS A 813 16.21 5.16 -56.44
C LYS A 813 15.92 5.82 -55.08
N LEU A 814 16.06 7.14 -54.93
CA LEU A 814 15.11 8.20 -55.30
C LEU A 814 13.78 8.10 -54.51
N GLU A 815 13.22 9.17 -53.92
CA GLU A 815 13.48 10.61 -54.13
C GLU A 815 13.07 11.50 -52.94
N LYS A 816 13.80 12.61 -52.70
CA LYS A 816 13.25 13.93 -52.29
C LYS A 816 14.34 15.03 -52.25
N PRO A 817 14.10 16.23 -52.82
CA PRO A 817 15.00 17.38 -52.66
C PRO A 817 14.83 18.05 -51.28
N LYS A 818 15.78 18.76 -50.65
CA LYS A 818 16.90 19.67 -51.03
C LYS A 818 16.51 21.14 -51.29
N GLN A 819 17.45 22.00 -50.85
CA GLN A 819 17.69 23.45 -51.07
C GLN A 819 17.40 24.35 -49.85
N GLU A 820 18.26 25.31 -49.46
CA GLU A 820 19.70 25.56 -49.72
C GLU A 820 20.22 26.43 -48.54
N SER A 821 21.32 26.10 -47.84
CA SER A 821 22.75 26.29 -48.18
C SER A 821 23.21 27.76 -48.28
N LYS A 822 24.18 28.14 -47.42
CA LYS A 822 25.51 28.63 -47.82
C LYS A 822 26.50 28.75 -46.63
N GLN A 823 27.65 28.09 -46.81
CA GLN A 823 29.05 28.51 -46.54
C GLN A 823 29.43 29.01 -45.12
N ARG A 824 30.33 28.30 -44.41
CA ARG A 824 31.82 28.47 -44.39
C ARG A 824 32.23 29.90 -43.99
N SER A 825 33.11 30.14 -43.02
CA SER A 825 34.31 29.36 -42.63
C SER A 825 34.69 29.59 -41.14
N LYS A 826 35.08 28.59 -40.34
CA LYS A 826 36.45 28.10 -40.03
C LYS A 826 36.93 28.52 -38.61
N ASP A 827 37.81 27.67 -38.06
CA ASP A 827 38.87 27.90 -37.08
C ASP A 827 38.55 28.22 -35.60
N GLU A 828 38.82 27.20 -34.77
CA GLU A 828 39.64 27.20 -33.54
C GLU A 828 39.18 27.85 -32.20
N ASP A 829 38.78 26.96 -31.29
CA ASP A 829 39.47 26.63 -30.02
C ASP A 829 38.90 27.04 -28.62
N SER A 830 39.12 26.09 -27.71
CA SER A 830 39.12 26.02 -26.24
C SER A 830 38.33 26.95 -25.28
N ARG A 831 37.60 26.28 -24.37
CA ARG A 831 37.35 26.58 -22.93
C ARG A 831 36.71 27.92 -22.51
N GLN A 832 35.47 27.84 -21.97
CA GLN A 832 35.15 28.25 -20.59
C GLN A 832 33.75 27.77 -20.13
N GLU A 833 33.32 28.16 -18.92
CA GLU A 833 32.18 27.61 -18.16
C GLU A 833 30.78 27.89 -18.75
N PRO A 834 29.75 27.05 -18.49
CA PRO A 834 28.36 27.37 -18.79
C PRO A 834 27.79 28.43 -17.80
N PRO A 835 27.00 29.41 -18.26
CA PRO A 835 26.66 30.59 -17.48
C PRO A 835 25.51 30.38 -16.47
N LYS A 836 25.48 31.25 -15.46
CA LYS A 836 24.33 31.47 -14.57
C LYS A 836 23.12 31.98 -15.37
N ILE A 837 21.92 31.49 -15.03
CA ILE A 837 20.65 32.16 -15.36
C ILE A 837 20.02 32.60 -14.04
N GLN A 838 19.55 33.85 -13.99
CA GLN A 838 19.01 34.47 -12.78
C GLN A 838 17.55 34.08 -12.55
N ASN A 839 17.21 33.78 -11.30
CA ASN A 839 15.82 33.70 -10.84
C ASN A 839 15.39 35.07 -10.30
N GLU A 840 14.34 35.66 -10.88
CA GLU A 840 13.56 36.69 -10.20
C GLU A 840 12.30 36.07 -9.58
N ILE A 841 12.13 36.24 -8.27
CA ILE A 841 10.91 35.89 -7.53
C ILE A 841 10.61 37.05 -6.57
N PRO A 842 9.42 37.70 -6.65
CA PRO A 842 9.06 38.76 -5.73
C PRO A 842 8.82 38.21 -4.31
N ALA A 843 9.24 38.96 -3.29
CA ALA A 843 9.35 38.46 -1.93
C ALA A 843 8.06 38.54 -1.10
N ALA A 844 7.87 37.55 -0.22
CA ALA A 844 7.04 37.64 0.98
C ALA A 844 7.71 36.83 2.10
N GLY A 845 8.28 37.51 3.10
CA GLY A 845 9.11 36.88 4.14
C GLY A 845 8.34 36.57 5.42
N ALA A 846 8.43 35.33 5.90
CA ALA A 846 8.05 34.93 7.26
C ALA A 846 9.24 34.23 7.92
N LYS A 847 9.68 34.71 9.09
CA LYS A 847 10.80 34.12 9.84
C LYS A 847 10.32 32.99 10.76
N VAL A 848 11.04 31.88 10.74
CA VAL A 848 10.84 30.73 11.63
C VAL A 848 11.28 31.09 13.06
N SER A 849 10.51 30.64 14.05
CA SER A 849 10.83 30.70 15.47
C SER A 849 11.47 29.38 15.96
N GLN A 850 12.37 29.47 16.94
CA GLN A 850 12.95 28.32 17.66
C GLN A 850 12.99 28.60 19.18
N PRO A 851 13.11 27.57 20.03
CA PRO A 851 12.62 27.62 21.42
C PRO A 851 13.61 28.25 22.44
N PRO A 852 13.13 28.66 23.64
CA PRO A 852 13.91 29.45 24.59
C PRO A 852 14.56 28.63 25.73
N LYS A 853 15.82 28.94 26.09
CA LYS A 853 16.38 28.69 27.43
C LYS A 853 17.39 29.77 27.89
N LEU A 854 16.99 30.52 28.92
CA LEU A 854 17.78 31.00 30.08
C LEU A 854 19.28 31.35 29.91
N LYS A 855 19.66 32.63 30.13
CA LYS A 855 20.43 33.05 31.35
C LYS A 855 20.66 34.58 31.50
N LYS A 856 20.71 34.97 32.78
CA LYS A 856 20.99 36.28 33.41
C LYS A 856 22.01 37.22 32.70
N LYS A 857 21.71 38.53 32.66
CA LYS A 857 22.54 39.57 33.35
C LYS A 857 21.89 40.97 33.43
N ALA A 858 22.39 41.70 34.42
CA ALA A 858 22.33 43.14 34.76
C ALA A 858 22.27 44.16 33.60
N SER A 859 22.00 45.47 33.78
CA SER A 859 21.43 46.33 34.85
C SER A 859 21.94 47.76 34.59
N LYS A 860 21.03 48.74 34.40
CA LYS A 860 21.10 50.18 34.78
C LYS A 860 20.03 50.96 33.97
N LYS A 861 19.47 52.11 34.37
CA LYS A 861 19.16 52.78 35.66
C LYS A 861 19.04 54.29 35.34
N SER A 862 17.81 54.81 35.30
CA SER A 862 17.42 56.23 35.49
C SER A 862 16.02 56.18 36.13
N GLN A 863 15.79 56.71 37.34
CA GLN A 863 15.47 58.13 37.62
C GLN A 863 14.19 58.58 36.90
N ASN A 864 13.10 59.06 37.54
CA ASN A 864 12.79 59.40 38.95
C ASN A 864 11.25 59.18 39.20
N LEU A 865 10.57 59.47 40.34
CA LEU A 865 10.85 60.19 41.60
C LEU A 865 9.90 59.72 42.76
N LYS A 866 10.25 60.03 44.01
CA LYS A 866 9.40 60.22 45.24
C LYS A 866 8.31 59.20 45.66
N SER A 867 8.64 58.57 46.79
CA SER A 867 7.84 58.04 47.92
C SER A 867 6.91 59.08 48.62
N PRO A 868 6.16 58.80 49.72
CA PRO A 868 6.20 57.62 50.62
C PRO A 868 4.85 57.06 51.22
N SER A 869 5.01 56.03 52.06
CA SER A 869 4.28 55.68 53.31
C SER A 869 2.83 55.16 53.35
N ASP A 870 2.73 53.94 53.91
CA ASP A 870 1.63 53.30 54.68
C ASP A 870 1.36 54.04 56.05
N PRO A 871 0.58 53.56 57.06
CA PRO A 871 -0.12 52.26 57.24
C PRO A 871 -1.50 52.26 57.97
N ALA A 872 -2.00 51.04 58.23
CA ALA A 872 -2.85 50.60 59.37
C ALA A 872 -4.35 50.97 59.44
N GLY A 873 -5.13 50.13 60.16
CA GLY A 873 -6.55 50.34 60.50
C GLY A 873 -7.32 49.02 60.75
N GLU A 874 -8.09 48.94 61.84
CA GLU A 874 -8.79 47.71 62.30
C GLU A 874 -10.34 47.75 62.18
N VAL A 875 -10.92 46.57 62.45
CA VAL A 875 -12.34 46.17 62.74
C VAL A 875 -13.10 47.13 63.71
N PRO A 876 -14.45 47.07 63.98
CA PRO A 876 -15.40 45.94 63.79
C PRO A 876 -16.94 46.21 63.52
N SER A 877 -17.69 45.11 63.33
CA SER A 877 -18.96 44.73 64.05
C SER A 877 -20.36 44.76 63.37
N LYS A 878 -21.19 43.82 63.89
CA LYS A 878 -22.69 43.68 63.94
C LYS A 878 -23.49 43.03 62.78
N SER A 879 -24.21 41.97 63.16
CA SER A 879 -25.42 41.36 62.55
C SER A 879 -26.71 42.10 63.02
N PRO A 880 -27.97 41.77 62.61
CA PRO A 880 -28.59 40.46 62.29
C PRO A 880 -29.28 40.45 60.87
N GLU A 881 -30.30 39.66 60.46
CA GLU A 881 -31.23 38.72 61.14
C GLU A 881 -31.85 37.63 60.21
N ASN A 882 -32.58 36.70 60.85
CA ASN A 882 -33.45 35.56 60.47
C ASN A 882 -34.10 35.43 59.07
N GLY A 883 -34.33 34.16 58.67
CA GLY A 883 -35.27 33.74 57.62
C GLY A 883 -35.06 32.29 57.13
N ASP A 884 -35.74 31.30 57.72
CA ASP A 884 -35.71 29.86 57.35
C ASP A 884 -36.23 29.62 55.90
N ASP A 885 -35.97 28.54 55.15
CA ASP A 885 -35.84 27.08 55.42
C ASP A 885 -35.25 26.39 54.12
N LYS A 886 -34.93 25.09 53.92
CA LYS A 886 -34.98 23.82 54.69
C LYS A 886 -33.94 22.78 54.14
N VAL A 887 -33.82 21.66 54.85
CA VAL A 887 -33.20 20.33 54.55
C VAL A 887 -33.50 19.76 53.14
N GLY A 888 -32.66 18.95 52.47
CA GLY A 888 -31.32 18.41 52.81
C GLY A 888 -30.81 17.31 51.84
N LYS A 889 -29.57 16.82 52.08
CA LYS A 889 -28.82 15.73 51.36
C LYS A 889 -29.22 14.32 51.89
N PRO A 890 -28.78 13.15 51.32
CA PRO A 890 -27.58 12.89 50.48
C PRO A 890 -27.75 11.89 49.30
N ALA A 891 -26.62 11.48 48.69
CA ALA A 891 -26.46 10.29 47.83
C ALA A 891 -26.04 9.05 48.67
N PRO A 892 -26.05 7.79 48.16
CA PRO A 892 -24.92 7.29 47.34
C PRO A 892 -25.26 6.14 46.33
N ALA A 893 -24.20 5.53 45.77
CA ALA A 893 -24.06 4.13 45.27
C ALA A 893 -24.64 3.68 43.89
N ILE A 894 -23.72 3.32 42.99
CA ILE A 894 -23.50 1.99 42.36
C ILE A 894 -24.73 1.07 42.15
N ASP A 895 -25.02 0.66 40.90
CA ASP A 895 -24.81 -0.75 40.44
C ASP A 895 -24.89 -0.95 38.90
N PHE A 896 -24.45 -2.12 38.42
CA PHE A 896 -24.62 -2.65 37.06
C PHE A 896 -25.90 -3.49 36.93
N ALA A 897 -26.74 -3.27 35.90
CA ALA A 897 -27.59 -4.34 35.36
C ALA A 897 -28.12 -4.09 33.94
N SER A 898 -27.87 -5.08 33.10
CA SER A 898 -28.29 -5.24 31.70
C SER A 898 -29.80 -5.54 31.49
N ILE A 899 -30.23 -5.43 30.21
CA ILE A 899 -31.34 -6.16 29.55
C ILE A 899 -32.77 -5.52 29.52
N HIS A 900 -33.36 -5.59 28.31
CA HIS A 900 -34.73 -5.32 27.82
C HIS A 900 -35.86 -4.94 28.83
N GLN A 901 -36.73 -3.96 28.55
CA GLN A 901 -37.72 -3.96 27.43
C GLN A 901 -38.18 -2.55 26.95
N HIS A 902 -39.08 -2.51 25.95
CA HIS A 902 -39.72 -1.34 25.31
C HIS A 902 -41.17 -1.10 25.88
N PRO A 903 -41.91 -0.03 25.52
CA PRO A 903 -41.57 1.40 25.31
C PRO A 903 -42.64 2.38 25.90
N LYS A 904 -42.58 3.68 25.52
CA LYS A 904 -43.49 4.82 25.87
C LYS A 904 -43.20 5.47 27.24
N LYS A 905 -43.41 6.77 27.42
CA LYS A 905 -43.88 7.80 26.47
C LYS A 905 -42.72 8.56 25.83
#